data_AF-A0A9Q1AJ99-F1
#
_entry.id   AF-A0A9Q1AJ99-F1
#
_cell.length_a   1.000
_cell.length_b   1.000
_cell.length_c   1.000
_cell.angle_alpha   90.00
_cell.angle_beta   90.00
_cell.angle_gamma   90.00
#
_symmetry.space_group_name_H-M   'P 1'
#
loop_
_entity.id
_entity.type
_entity.pdbx_description
1 polymer ?
#
loop_
_entity_poly.entity_id
_entity_poly.type
_entity_poly.pdbx_seq_one_letter_code
_entity_poly.pdbx_strand_id
1 'polypeptide(L)'
;MELNFKYVLDMRAFDELRKLEMFFKDESRHGVSIVDLYELVQHAGNILPRLYLLCTVGSVYIKSKEAPAKDVLKDLVEMCRAVQNPIRGLFLRSYLAQVSRDKSPSLGSEYEGGEDTVMDTVEFVLQNFTEMNKLWVRMQHQGPVRIREKLEKERNELRDLAGKNLHVLSQIEGVNLELYRDTVLPRVLEQIVNCEDERAQYYLMDCIIQVFPDEYHLQTLETLLGAFPQLQPTVDIKTVLSRLMERLSNYAASSPDVLPEFLQVEAFAKLSSAIGKVIEAQVDMPIVGAVTLYVSLLTFTLHVHPEHLDYVDQILGACYKLLFGKPKLEEGRATKQIVALLSSPLEKYNDIVTALTLSNYPCVMDCLDDKTNKVMAMVIIQSIMKNSTCISTADKVEVLFELLKGLIKDLDGTAVDELDEEDFNEEQNSVARLIHMLYNDDSEEMLKIICTVRKHIMAGGPTRLPFTVPPLTFSALRLVRKLQAHDGNVVGEEKEPATPKKIFQLLNETIEALSSVPSPELALRLYLQCAESANDCDLEPVAYDFFTKAFILYEEEVADSKAQVTAIHLIIGALQRMNVFGVENRDTLSHKATGYSAKLLKKTDQCRAVYTCSHLFWVDEKDGIKGGERALLCLKRALRIANAAQQIANAINGTSGPVTLFVEILNKYLYFLEKGNPQITSAAIQGLVELITDEMKSDSAPDPASDAFFASTIRYIQFQKQKGGVMGEKFGPIKM
;
A
#
# COMPACT_ATOMS: atom_id res chain seq x y z
N MET A 1 -12.18 -28.06 36.74
CA MET A 1 -13.20 -29.11 36.97
C MET A 1 -14.06 -28.78 38.20
N GLU A 2 -13.48 -28.45 39.36
CA GLU A 2 -14.26 -28.09 40.57
C GLU A 2 -15.05 -26.78 40.47
N LEU A 3 -14.55 -25.73 39.79
CA LEU A 3 -15.30 -24.47 39.65
C LEU A 3 -16.48 -24.60 38.69
N ASN A 4 -16.30 -25.25 37.53
CA ASN A 4 -17.42 -25.62 36.65
C ASN A 4 -18.49 -26.43 37.39
N PHE A 5 -18.09 -27.32 38.29
CA PHE A 5 -19.03 -28.03 39.14
C PHE A 5 -19.78 -27.07 40.09
N LYS A 6 -19.10 -26.11 40.73
CA LYS A 6 -19.74 -25.09 41.58
C LYS A 6 -20.70 -24.19 40.80
N TYR A 7 -20.32 -23.78 39.59
CA TYR A 7 -21.16 -22.95 38.71
C TYR A 7 -22.42 -23.71 38.24
N VAL A 8 -22.26 -24.98 37.85
CA VAL A 8 -23.39 -25.86 37.49
C VAL A 8 -24.29 -26.13 38.70
N LEU A 9 -23.70 -26.31 39.89
CA LEU A 9 -24.45 -26.50 41.13
C LEU A 9 -25.25 -25.23 41.49
N ASP A 10 -24.66 -24.05 41.33
CA ASP A 10 -25.33 -22.77 41.57
C ASP A 10 -26.48 -22.55 40.58
N MET A 11 -26.28 -22.84 39.29
CA MET A 11 -27.37 -22.79 38.29
C MET A 11 -28.52 -23.77 38.60
N ARG A 12 -28.21 -24.99 39.06
CA ARG A 12 -29.25 -25.95 39.48
C ARG A 12 -29.98 -25.48 40.74
N ALA A 13 -29.24 -24.97 41.72
CA ALA A 13 -29.83 -24.42 42.94
C ALA A 13 -30.71 -23.19 42.62
N PHE A 14 -30.28 -22.37 41.68
CA PHE A 14 -31.03 -21.22 41.17
C PHE A 14 -32.38 -21.64 40.59
N ASP A 15 -32.42 -22.66 39.74
CA ASP A 15 -33.66 -23.15 39.14
C ASP A 15 -34.63 -23.70 40.18
N GLU A 16 -34.14 -24.43 41.18
CA GLU A 16 -34.98 -24.93 42.28
C GLU A 16 -35.47 -23.81 43.20
N LEU A 17 -34.63 -22.82 43.50
CA LEU A 17 -35.02 -21.65 44.29
C LEU A 17 -36.04 -20.78 43.56
N ARG A 18 -36.01 -20.70 42.23
CA ARG A 18 -37.06 -20.05 41.44
C ARG A 18 -38.41 -20.75 41.57
N LYS A 19 -38.43 -22.09 41.58
CA LYS A 19 -39.67 -22.84 41.85
C LYS A 19 -40.18 -22.56 43.26
N LEU A 20 -39.27 -22.42 44.22
CA LEU A 20 -39.60 -22.06 45.60
C LEU A 20 -40.14 -20.62 45.71
N GLU A 21 -39.59 -19.65 44.97
CA GLU A 21 -40.12 -18.28 44.86
C GLU A 21 -41.59 -18.31 44.39
N MET A 22 -41.89 -19.10 43.35
CA MET A 22 -43.26 -19.25 42.85
C MET A 22 -44.19 -19.89 43.88
N PHE A 23 -43.68 -20.78 44.71
CA PHE A 23 -44.45 -21.39 45.79
C PHE A 23 -44.76 -20.38 46.91
N PHE A 24 -43.77 -19.58 47.33
CA PHE A 24 -43.96 -18.54 48.35
C PHE A 24 -44.84 -17.39 47.89
N LYS A 25 -44.99 -17.18 46.57
CA LYS A 25 -45.93 -16.19 46.04
C LYS A 25 -47.40 -16.57 46.28
N ASP A 26 -47.71 -17.85 46.44
CA ASP A 26 -49.08 -18.35 46.59
C ASP A 26 -49.41 -18.59 48.06
N GLU A 27 -49.89 -17.54 48.76
CA GLU A 27 -50.25 -17.58 50.18
C GLU A 27 -51.22 -18.72 50.53
N SER A 28 -52.08 -19.11 49.59
CA SER A 28 -53.04 -20.19 49.77
C SER A 28 -52.39 -21.56 49.99
N ARG A 29 -51.12 -21.73 49.61
CA ARG A 29 -50.38 -22.99 49.71
C ARG A 29 -49.64 -23.19 51.03
N HIS A 30 -49.27 -22.11 51.71
CA HIS A 30 -48.46 -22.18 52.93
C HIS A 30 -49.12 -21.57 54.17
N GLY A 31 -50.13 -20.71 54.03
CA GLY A 31 -50.97 -20.24 55.15
C GLY A 31 -50.25 -19.37 56.19
N VAL A 32 -49.16 -18.70 55.81
CA VAL A 32 -48.35 -17.81 56.67
C VAL A 32 -48.21 -16.46 55.96
N SER A 33 -48.28 -15.35 56.70
CA SER A 33 -48.07 -14.01 56.12
C SER A 33 -46.65 -13.85 55.58
N ILE A 34 -46.45 -12.97 54.60
CA ILE A 34 -45.13 -12.81 53.97
C ILE A 34 -44.14 -12.14 54.93
N VAL A 35 -44.61 -11.26 55.81
CA VAL A 35 -43.81 -10.67 56.91
C VAL A 35 -43.27 -11.76 57.84
N ASP A 36 -44.15 -12.66 58.32
CA ASP A 36 -43.75 -13.75 59.22
C ASP A 36 -42.83 -14.74 58.50
N LEU A 37 -43.04 -14.95 57.18
CA LEU A 37 -42.16 -15.79 56.37
C LEU A 37 -40.76 -15.16 56.23
N TYR A 38 -40.67 -13.84 56.07
CA TYR A 38 -39.41 -13.09 56.00
C TYR A 38 -38.62 -13.17 57.31
N GLU A 39 -39.29 -13.23 58.47
CA GLU A 39 -38.67 -13.50 59.76
C GLU A 39 -38.29 -14.99 59.91
N LEU A 40 -39.19 -15.90 59.54
CA LEU A 40 -39.03 -17.34 59.75
C LEU A 40 -37.81 -17.92 59.02
N VAL A 41 -37.54 -17.47 57.79
CA VAL A 41 -36.36 -17.93 57.04
C VAL A 41 -35.05 -17.50 57.70
N GLN A 42 -35.04 -16.47 58.55
CA GLN A 42 -33.85 -16.01 59.27
C GLN A 42 -33.44 -16.96 60.40
N HIS A 43 -34.34 -17.83 60.88
CA HIS A 43 -34.02 -18.86 61.88
C HIS A 43 -33.14 -20.00 61.33
N ALA A 44 -32.92 -20.07 60.01
CA ALA A 44 -32.05 -21.09 59.41
C ALA A 44 -30.62 -20.98 59.97
N GLY A 45 -30.14 -22.01 60.68
CA GLY A 45 -28.88 -21.97 61.43
C GLY A 45 -27.63 -21.62 60.59
N ASN A 46 -27.54 -22.11 59.35
CA ASN A 46 -26.42 -21.81 58.45
C ASN A 46 -26.65 -20.52 57.64
N ILE A 47 -25.65 -19.64 57.59
CA ILE A 47 -25.76 -18.31 56.98
C ILE A 47 -26.06 -18.35 55.47
N LEU A 48 -25.46 -19.28 54.72
CA LEU A 48 -25.63 -19.30 53.26
C LEU A 48 -27.06 -19.71 52.84
N PRO A 49 -27.61 -20.85 53.31
CA PRO A 49 -29.02 -21.18 53.07
C PRO A 49 -29.98 -20.08 53.56
N ARG A 50 -29.70 -19.49 54.73
CA ARG A 50 -30.48 -18.38 55.28
C ARG A 50 -30.60 -17.23 54.29
N LEU A 51 -29.47 -16.76 53.74
CA LEU A 51 -29.47 -15.61 52.84
C LEU A 51 -30.07 -15.92 51.46
N TYR A 52 -29.89 -17.13 50.91
CA TYR A 52 -30.59 -17.51 49.68
C TYR A 52 -32.11 -17.54 49.88
N LEU A 53 -32.58 -18.11 51.01
CA LEU A 53 -34.00 -18.09 51.37
C LEU A 53 -34.49 -16.67 51.62
N LEU A 54 -33.72 -15.84 52.32
CA LEU A 54 -34.05 -14.44 52.61
C LEU A 54 -34.16 -13.61 51.32
N CYS A 55 -33.23 -13.74 50.38
CA CYS A 55 -33.33 -13.10 49.07
C CYS A 55 -34.57 -13.59 48.29
N THR A 56 -34.90 -14.88 48.40
CA THR A 56 -36.07 -15.47 47.71
C THR A 56 -37.39 -14.99 48.31
N VAL A 57 -37.49 -14.90 49.64
CA VAL A 57 -38.70 -14.37 50.30
C VAL A 57 -38.77 -12.86 50.17
N GLY A 58 -37.65 -12.14 50.29
CA GLY A 58 -37.59 -10.69 50.06
C GLY A 58 -38.08 -10.30 48.66
N SER A 59 -37.76 -11.12 47.66
CA SER A 59 -38.34 -11.03 46.31
C SER A 59 -39.88 -11.02 46.30
N VAL A 60 -40.47 -11.94 47.06
CA VAL A 60 -41.93 -12.09 47.17
C VAL A 60 -42.52 -10.96 48.02
N TYR A 61 -41.80 -10.52 49.05
CA TYR A 61 -42.19 -9.45 49.95
C TYR A 61 -42.27 -8.09 49.24
N ILE A 62 -41.35 -7.84 48.30
CA ILE A 62 -41.46 -6.68 47.40
C ILE A 62 -42.68 -6.83 46.49
N LYS A 63 -42.89 -8.02 45.91
CA LYS A 63 -44.02 -8.32 45.00
C LYS A 63 -45.39 -8.20 45.67
N SER A 64 -45.51 -8.48 46.96
CA SER A 64 -46.77 -8.36 47.71
C SER A 64 -47.14 -6.93 48.07
N LYS A 65 -46.20 -5.97 47.91
CA LYS A 65 -46.37 -4.54 48.24
C LYS A 65 -46.66 -4.28 49.72
N GLU A 66 -46.37 -5.25 50.59
CA GLU A 66 -46.52 -5.11 52.04
C GLU A 66 -45.41 -4.25 52.67
N ALA A 67 -44.23 -4.19 52.03
CA ALA A 67 -43.12 -3.32 52.41
C ALA A 67 -42.58 -2.56 51.19
N PRO A 68 -42.03 -1.34 51.38
CA PRO A 68 -41.42 -0.59 50.29
C PRO A 68 -40.17 -1.33 49.77
N ALA A 69 -40.05 -1.40 48.44
CA ALA A 69 -38.95 -2.12 47.78
C ALA A 69 -37.57 -1.64 48.23
N LYS A 70 -37.43 -0.32 48.45
CA LYS A 70 -36.22 0.33 48.95
C LYS A 70 -35.69 -0.31 50.24
N ASP A 71 -36.55 -0.46 51.25
CA ASP A 71 -36.12 -0.91 52.58
C ASP A 71 -35.73 -2.38 52.55
N VAL A 72 -36.48 -3.21 51.83
CA VAL A 72 -36.17 -4.64 51.65
C VAL A 72 -34.86 -4.83 50.89
N LEU A 73 -34.67 -4.11 49.78
CA LEU A 73 -33.43 -4.20 48.99
C LEU A 73 -32.20 -3.72 49.78
N LYS A 74 -32.36 -2.65 50.58
CA LYS A 74 -31.32 -2.14 51.47
C LYS A 74 -30.95 -3.15 52.55
N ASP A 75 -31.95 -3.74 53.20
CA ASP A 75 -31.74 -4.80 54.20
C ASP A 75 -31.03 -6.01 53.57
N LEU A 76 -31.50 -6.51 52.43
CA LEU A 76 -30.90 -7.66 51.75
C LEU A 76 -29.43 -7.43 51.37
N VAL A 77 -29.09 -6.26 50.82
CA VAL A 77 -27.70 -5.96 50.40
C VAL A 77 -26.77 -5.80 51.60
N GLU A 78 -27.27 -5.28 52.73
CA GLU A 78 -26.55 -5.18 54.00
C GLU A 78 -26.35 -6.55 54.65
N MET A 79 -27.39 -7.38 54.71
CA MET A 79 -27.33 -8.74 55.26
C MET A 79 -26.39 -9.65 54.44
N CYS A 80 -26.31 -9.45 53.12
CA CYS A 80 -25.33 -10.13 52.27
C CYS A 80 -23.87 -9.80 52.60
N ARG A 81 -23.58 -8.74 53.37
CA ARG A 81 -22.21 -8.47 53.87
C ARG A 81 -21.73 -9.55 54.84
N ALA A 82 -22.61 -10.38 55.41
CA ALA A 82 -22.19 -11.47 56.30
C ALA A 82 -21.33 -12.55 55.58
N VAL A 83 -21.44 -12.69 54.25
CA VAL A 83 -20.71 -13.70 53.48
C VAL A 83 -19.45 -13.10 52.86
N GLN A 84 -18.33 -13.22 53.57
CA GLN A 84 -17.03 -12.71 53.14
C GLN A 84 -16.20 -13.71 52.32
N ASN A 85 -16.68 -14.94 52.13
CA ASN A 85 -16.05 -15.90 51.23
C ASN A 85 -16.26 -15.47 49.78
N PRO A 86 -15.20 -15.23 48.97
CA PRO A 86 -15.31 -14.67 47.64
C PRO A 86 -16.25 -15.40 46.69
N ILE A 87 -16.05 -16.71 46.50
CA ILE A 87 -16.83 -17.48 45.53
C ILE A 87 -18.29 -17.53 45.96
N ARG A 88 -18.56 -17.89 47.23
CA ARG A 88 -19.93 -18.00 47.75
C ARG A 88 -20.65 -16.64 47.77
N GLY A 89 -19.92 -15.58 48.13
CA GLY A 89 -20.44 -14.22 48.16
C GLY A 89 -20.74 -13.68 46.76
N LEU A 90 -19.88 -13.95 45.76
CA LEU A 90 -20.12 -13.57 44.37
C LEU A 90 -21.37 -14.24 43.80
N PHE A 91 -21.56 -15.54 44.04
CA PHE A 91 -22.77 -16.24 43.59
C PHE A 91 -24.03 -15.73 44.31
N LEU A 92 -23.99 -15.59 45.64
CA LEU A 92 -25.11 -15.05 46.42
C LEU A 92 -25.50 -13.63 45.97
N ARG A 93 -24.51 -12.76 45.71
CA ARG A 93 -24.76 -11.39 45.26
C ARG A 93 -25.21 -11.32 43.80
N SER A 94 -24.72 -12.22 42.95
CA SER A 94 -25.27 -12.40 41.60
C SER A 94 -26.71 -12.91 41.64
N TYR A 95 -27.06 -13.78 42.60
CA TYR A 95 -28.42 -14.24 42.82
C TYR A 95 -29.32 -13.07 43.24
N LEU A 96 -28.90 -12.30 44.24
CA LEU A 96 -29.60 -11.10 44.68
C LEU A 96 -29.90 -10.14 43.52
N ALA A 97 -28.89 -9.79 42.72
CA ALA A 97 -29.06 -8.90 41.56
C ALA A 97 -30.02 -9.46 40.48
N GLN A 98 -30.10 -10.79 40.34
CA GLN A 98 -31.00 -11.42 39.37
C GLN A 98 -32.43 -11.52 39.89
N VAL A 99 -32.60 -11.74 41.18
CA VAL A 99 -33.90 -11.83 41.84
C VAL A 99 -34.51 -10.44 42.04
N SER A 100 -33.70 -9.39 42.21
CA SER A 100 -34.21 -8.01 42.34
C SER A 100 -34.49 -7.33 41.00
N ARG A 101 -34.06 -7.89 39.86
CA ARG A 101 -34.09 -7.20 38.55
C ARG A 101 -35.47 -6.71 38.11
N ASP A 102 -36.51 -7.53 38.26
CA ASP A 102 -37.90 -7.22 37.89
C ASP A 102 -38.66 -6.44 38.98
N LYS A 103 -37.98 -6.08 40.07
CA LYS A 103 -38.56 -5.58 41.33
C LYS A 103 -37.86 -4.31 41.82
N SER A 104 -36.92 -3.82 41.02
CA SER A 104 -36.22 -2.58 41.30
C SER A 104 -37.17 -1.40 41.10
N PRO A 105 -37.20 -0.44 42.03
CA PRO A 105 -37.90 0.82 41.85
C PRO A 105 -37.29 1.59 40.65
N SER A 106 -37.91 1.52 39.47
CA SER A 106 -37.55 2.31 38.29
C SER A 106 -38.71 3.20 37.85
N LEU A 107 -38.42 4.21 37.03
CA LEU A 107 -39.41 5.14 36.50
C LEU A 107 -40.48 4.36 35.73
N GLY A 108 -41.76 4.49 36.10
CA GLY A 108 -42.86 3.72 35.51
C GLY A 108 -43.04 2.28 36.03
N SER A 109 -42.29 1.87 37.05
CA SER A 109 -42.46 0.54 37.68
C SER A 109 -43.64 0.51 38.66
N GLU A 110 -44.26 -0.66 38.84
CA GLU A 110 -45.33 -0.86 39.82
C GLU A 110 -44.91 -0.68 41.30
N TYR A 111 -43.60 -0.50 41.54
CA TYR A 111 -42.96 -0.34 42.83
C TYR A 111 -42.42 1.09 43.03
N GLU A 112 -42.80 2.03 42.16
CA GLU A 112 -42.44 3.43 42.27
C GLU A 112 -42.93 4.02 43.60
N GLY A 113 -42.00 4.55 44.38
CA GLY A 113 -42.22 5.00 45.75
C GLY A 113 -41.54 6.34 45.99
N GLY A 114 -42.17 7.43 45.57
CA GLY A 114 -41.69 8.81 45.78
C GLY A 114 -40.67 9.32 44.75
N GLU A 115 -40.26 10.59 44.87
CA GLU A 115 -39.46 11.33 43.87
C GLU A 115 -38.03 10.75 43.63
N ASP A 116 -37.44 10.00 44.57
CA ASP A 116 -36.05 9.48 44.49
C ASP A 116 -35.94 7.97 44.13
N THR A 117 -37.01 7.39 43.60
CA THR A 117 -37.14 5.95 43.29
C THR A 117 -35.95 5.37 42.49
N VAL A 118 -35.49 6.07 41.45
CA VAL A 118 -34.38 5.61 40.59
C VAL A 118 -33.03 5.64 41.33
N MET A 119 -32.81 6.66 42.16
CA MET A 119 -31.56 6.81 42.93
C MET A 119 -31.36 5.67 43.92
N ASP A 120 -32.44 5.22 44.56
CA ASP A 120 -32.38 4.09 45.50
C ASP A 120 -31.96 2.79 44.80
N THR A 121 -32.46 2.55 43.59
CA THR A 121 -32.02 1.41 42.78
C THR A 121 -30.56 1.53 42.39
N VAL A 122 -30.13 2.72 41.93
CA VAL A 122 -28.73 2.97 41.57
C VAL A 122 -27.80 2.75 42.77
N GLU A 123 -28.15 3.26 43.95
CA GLU A 123 -27.39 3.06 45.19
C GLU A 123 -27.27 1.58 45.55
N PHE A 124 -28.39 0.84 45.49
CA PHE A 124 -28.40 -0.61 45.75
C PHE A 124 -27.45 -1.37 44.80
N VAL A 125 -27.50 -1.09 43.49
CA VAL A 125 -26.66 -1.77 42.51
C VAL A 125 -25.18 -1.37 42.66
N LEU A 126 -24.88 -0.09 42.92
CA LEU A 126 -23.51 0.39 43.16
C LEU A 126 -22.91 -0.21 44.45
N GLN A 127 -23.70 -0.33 45.51
CA GLN A 127 -23.28 -0.99 46.74
C GLN A 127 -23.01 -2.48 46.49
N ASN A 128 -23.87 -3.16 45.73
CA ASN A 128 -23.65 -4.56 45.39
C ASN A 128 -22.41 -4.75 44.50
N PHE A 129 -22.21 -3.86 43.52
CA PHE A 129 -21.02 -3.82 42.67
C PHE A 129 -19.73 -3.66 43.48
N THR A 130 -19.71 -2.69 44.40
CA THR A 130 -18.58 -2.41 45.30
C THR A 130 -18.17 -3.66 46.08
N GLU A 131 -19.14 -4.34 46.69
CA GLU A 131 -18.85 -5.55 47.47
C GLU A 131 -18.46 -6.73 46.58
N MET A 132 -19.05 -6.88 45.39
CA MET A 132 -18.64 -7.92 44.44
C MET A 132 -17.22 -7.69 43.92
N ASN A 133 -16.83 -6.44 43.62
CA ASN A 133 -15.46 -6.10 43.22
C ASN A 133 -14.47 -6.45 44.33
N LYS A 134 -14.75 -6.05 45.58
CA LYS A 134 -13.91 -6.41 46.75
C LYS A 134 -13.75 -7.92 46.92
N LEU A 135 -14.84 -8.69 46.79
CA LEU A 135 -14.81 -10.15 46.87
C LEU A 135 -13.96 -10.74 45.74
N TRP A 136 -14.12 -10.23 44.52
CA TRP A 136 -13.39 -10.70 43.36
C TRP A 136 -11.88 -10.40 43.43
N VAL A 137 -11.49 -9.22 43.90
CA VAL A 137 -10.07 -8.87 44.18
C VAL A 137 -9.51 -9.72 45.33
N ARG A 138 -10.33 -10.00 46.35
CA ARG A 138 -9.92 -10.87 47.47
C ARG A 138 -9.57 -12.28 47.01
N MET A 139 -10.15 -12.79 45.91
CA MET A 139 -9.78 -14.10 45.34
C MET A 139 -8.29 -14.19 45.02
N GLN A 140 -7.64 -13.07 44.64
CA GLN A 140 -6.22 -13.02 44.32
C GLN A 140 -5.33 -13.39 45.52
N HIS A 141 -5.80 -13.09 46.74
CA HIS A 141 -5.02 -13.20 47.98
C HIS A 141 -5.39 -14.42 48.80
N GLN A 142 -6.29 -15.28 48.32
CA GLN A 142 -6.72 -16.47 49.06
C GLN A 142 -5.84 -17.68 48.79
N GLY A 143 -5.47 -18.38 49.86
CA GLY A 143 -4.81 -19.68 49.77
C GLY A 143 -3.29 -19.63 49.51
N PRO A 144 -2.63 -20.79 49.48
CA PRO A 144 -1.19 -20.89 49.29
C PRO A 144 -0.77 -20.57 47.85
N VAL A 145 0.43 -19.99 47.68
CA VAL A 145 1.01 -19.56 46.39
C VAL A 145 0.98 -20.66 45.32
N ARG A 146 1.09 -21.94 45.71
CA ARG A 146 1.01 -23.09 44.79
C ARG A 146 -0.31 -23.20 44.02
N ILE A 147 -1.39 -22.60 44.51
CA ILE A 147 -2.73 -22.67 43.90
C ILE A 147 -3.05 -21.36 43.14
N ARG A 148 -2.12 -20.39 43.09
CA ARG A 148 -2.37 -19.05 42.53
C ARG A 148 -2.78 -19.09 41.07
N GLU A 149 -2.11 -19.90 40.23
CA GLU A 149 -2.51 -20.07 38.82
C GLU A 149 -3.93 -20.66 38.64
N LYS A 150 -4.31 -21.62 39.50
CA LYS A 150 -5.67 -22.18 39.49
C LYS A 150 -6.68 -21.11 39.89
N LEU A 151 -6.39 -20.34 40.93
CA LEU A 151 -7.24 -19.25 41.40
C LEU A 151 -7.36 -18.12 40.36
N GLU A 152 -6.30 -17.81 39.62
CA GLU A 152 -6.32 -16.83 38.53
C GLU A 152 -7.21 -17.29 37.36
N LYS A 153 -7.20 -18.59 37.03
CA LYS A 153 -8.14 -19.17 36.05
C LYS A 153 -9.58 -19.09 36.55
N GLU A 154 -9.83 -19.53 37.78
CA GLU A 154 -11.16 -19.48 38.38
C GLU A 154 -11.69 -18.03 38.48
N ARG A 155 -10.81 -17.10 38.84
CA ARG A 155 -11.11 -15.66 38.91
C ARG A 155 -11.47 -15.09 37.54
N ASN A 156 -10.82 -15.54 36.46
CA ASN A 156 -11.15 -15.12 35.10
C ASN A 156 -12.51 -15.67 34.65
N GLU A 157 -12.86 -16.90 35.03
CA GLU A 157 -14.17 -17.50 34.75
C GLU A 157 -15.32 -16.76 35.48
N LEU A 158 -15.05 -16.15 36.64
CA LEU A 158 -16.04 -15.42 37.44
C LEU A 158 -16.10 -13.91 37.17
N ARG A 159 -15.29 -13.38 36.25
CA ARG A 159 -15.26 -11.93 35.95
C ARG A 159 -16.64 -11.39 35.55
N ASP A 160 -17.40 -12.19 34.80
CA ASP A 160 -18.74 -11.83 34.33
C ASP A 160 -19.73 -11.63 35.49
N LEU A 161 -19.51 -12.28 36.64
CA LEU A 161 -20.32 -12.02 37.82
C LEU A 161 -20.10 -10.61 38.36
N ALA A 162 -18.86 -10.13 38.37
CA ALA A 162 -18.55 -8.76 38.81
C ALA A 162 -19.10 -7.72 37.81
N GLY A 163 -18.99 -7.99 36.50
CA GLY A 163 -19.49 -7.11 35.43
C GLY A 163 -21.02 -7.06 35.31
N LYS A 164 -21.75 -8.09 35.76
CA LYS A 164 -23.24 -8.13 35.70
C LYS A 164 -23.90 -6.90 36.30
N ASN A 165 -23.37 -6.33 37.39
CA ASN A 165 -23.97 -5.13 38.00
C ASN A 165 -23.88 -3.91 37.07
N LEU A 166 -22.80 -3.77 36.29
CA LEU A 166 -22.67 -2.70 35.30
C LEU A 166 -23.73 -2.86 34.19
N HIS A 167 -23.96 -4.11 33.76
CA HIS A 167 -25.03 -4.41 32.80
C HIS A 167 -26.42 -4.06 33.36
N VAL A 168 -26.69 -4.38 34.63
CA VAL A 168 -27.93 -3.98 35.29
C VAL A 168 -28.05 -2.45 35.32
N LEU A 169 -26.98 -1.72 35.68
CA LEU A 169 -27.00 -0.25 35.67
C LEU A 169 -27.38 0.34 34.30
N SER A 170 -26.87 -0.24 33.20
CA SER A 170 -27.22 0.21 31.85
C SER A 170 -28.67 -0.07 31.42
N GLN A 171 -29.35 -0.99 32.10
CA GLN A 171 -30.72 -1.41 31.79
C GLN A 171 -31.77 -0.70 32.64
N ILE A 172 -31.38 0.09 33.64
CA ILE A 172 -32.34 0.79 34.50
C ILE A 172 -32.97 1.93 33.70
N GLU A 173 -34.27 1.81 33.44
CA GLU A 173 -35.09 2.89 32.88
C GLU A 173 -35.13 4.07 33.85
N GLY A 174 -34.62 5.22 33.41
CA GLY A 174 -34.49 6.44 34.22
C GLY A 174 -33.05 6.87 34.52
N VAL A 175 -32.03 6.04 34.21
CA VAL A 175 -30.63 6.50 34.23
C VAL A 175 -30.36 7.38 33.00
N ASN A 176 -30.68 8.66 33.14
CA ASN A 176 -30.37 9.68 32.14
C ASN A 176 -28.88 10.03 32.15
N LEU A 177 -28.46 10.82 31.15
CA LEU A 177 -27.07 11.25 31.00
C LEU A 177 -26.54 11.99 32.24
N GLU A 178 -27.36 12.85 32.85
CA GLU A 178 -26.99 13.64 34.04
C GLU A 178 -26.68 12.72 35.23
N LEU A 179 -27.56 11.76 35.51
CA LEU A 179 -27.36 10.81 36.60
C LEU A 179 -26.14 9.92 36.36
N TYR A 180 -25.92 9.50 35.12
CA TYR A 180 -24.73 8.73 34.75
C TYR A 180 -23.44 9.54 34.98
N ARG A 181 -23.42 10.77 34.48
CA ARG A 181 -22.27 11.69 34.57
C ARG A 181 -21.91 12.05 36.01
N ASP A 182 -22.90 12.40 36.82
CA ASP A 182 -22.64 13.02 38.12
C ASP A 182 -22.54 11.98 39.25
N THR A 183 -23.17 10.81 39.10
CA THR A 183 -23.22 9.80 40.17
C THR A 183 -22.66 8.45 39.77
N VAL A 184 -23.18 7.83 38.71
CA VAL A 184 -22.88 6.42 38.38
C VAL A 184 -21.42 6.25 37.98
N LEU A 185 -20.97 6.99 36.96
CA LEU A 185 -19.61 6.85 36.42
C LEU A 185 -18.54 7.20 37.47
N PRO A 186 -18.60 8.35 38.19
CA PRO A 186 -17.59 8.68 39.20
C PRO A 186 -17.44 7.61 40.28
N ARG A 187 -18.55 7.05 40.78
CA ARG A 187 -18.52 6.00 41.80
C ARG A 187 -17.98 4.68 41.29
N VAL A 188 -18.32 4.29 40.06
CA VAL A 188 -17.75 3.08 39.44
C VAL A 188 -16.25 3.25 39.24
N LEU A 189 -15.81 4.39 38.71
CA LEU A 189 -14.38 4.68 38.48
C LEU A 189 -13.59 4.73 39.79
N GLU A 190 -14.17 5.32 40.85
CA GLU A 190 -13.56 5.31 42.19
C GLU A 190 -13.27 3.87 42.66
N GLN A 191 -14.21 2.94 42.47
CA GLN A 191 -13.98 1.54 42.83
C GLN A 191 -12.93 0.84 41.95
N ILE A 192 -12.81 1.23 40.68
CA ILE A 192 -11.82 0.66 39.75
C ILE A 192 -10.42 1.17 40.09
N VAL A 193 -10.26 2.47 40.29
CA VAL A 193 -8.95 3.07 40.64
C VAL A 193 -8.47 2.53 41.99
N ASN A 194 -9.33 2.51 43.01
CA ASN A 194 -8.97 2.10 44.36
C ASN A 194 -8.78 0.58 44.54
N CYS A 195 -9.14 -0.26 43.56
CA CYS A 195 -9.01 -1.71 43.74
C CYS A 195 -7.58 -2.22 43.57
N GLU A 196 -6.68 -1.41 42.99
CA GLU A 196 -5.24 -1.69 42.82
C GLU A 196 -4.93 -3.09 42.25
N ASP A 197 -5.82 -3.61 41.40
CA ASP A 197 -5.69 -4.95 40.82
C ASP A 197 -5.78 -4.88 39.30
N GLU A 198 -4.70 -5.34 38.65
CA GLU A 198 -4.51 -5.26 37.20
C GLU A 198 -5.68 -5.86 36.40
N ARG A 199 -6.12 -7.07 36.79
CA ARG A 199 -7.15 -7.81 36.03
C ARG A 199 -8.51 -7.18 36.23
N ALA A 200 -8.80 -6.72 37.44
CA ALA A 200 -10.05 -6.04 37.75
C ALA A 200 -10.13 -4.70 37.03
N GLN A 201 -9.05 -3.91 37.07
CA GLN A 201 -8.98 -2.64 36.37
C GLN A 201 -9.16 -2.80 34.86
N TYR A 202 -8.43 -3.73 34.24
CA TYR A 202 -8.56 -4.03 32.81
C TYR A 202 -10.01 -4.41 32.44
N TYR A 203 -10.57 -5.41 33.11
CA TYR A 203 -11.89 -5.95 32.77
C TYR A 203 -13.01 -4.95 33.03
N LEU A 204 -12.99 -4.25 34.16
CA LEU A 204 -14.07 -3.33 34.52
C LEU A 204 -14.07 -2.08 33.65
N MET A 205 -12.90 -1.56 33.27
CA MET A 205 -12.82 -0.46 32.30
C MET A 205 -13.34 -0.89 30.92
N ASP A 206 -12.95 -2.07 30.44
CA ASP A 206 -13.47 -2.64 29.19
C ASP A 206 -14.99 -2.88 29.26
N CYS A 207 -15.49 -3.31 30.42
CA CYS A 207 -16.91 -3.52 30.66
C CYS A 207 -17.70 -2.20 30.62
N ILE A 208 -17.19 -1.10 31.21
CA ILE A 208 -17.80 0.23 31.08
C ILE A 208 -17.95 0.59 29.61
N ILE A 209 -16.85 0.46 28.84
CA ILE A 209 -16.82 0.80 27.42
C ILE A 209 -17.83 -0.06 26.64
N GLN A 210 -18.01 -1.34 26.96
CA GLN A 210 -18.92 -2.24 26.25
C GLN A 210 -20.39 -2.06 26.62
N VAL A 211 -20.68 -1.78 27.89
CA VAL A 211 -22.04 -1.86 28.43
C VAL A 211 -22.83 -0.57 28.26
N PHE A 212 -22.19 0.60 28.45
CA PHE A 212 -22.89 1.88 28.37
C PHE A 212 -22.99 2.41 26.94
N PRO A 213 -23.99 3.27 26.62
CA PRO A 213 -24.18 3.86 25.29
C PRO A 213 -23.05 4.82 24.87
N ASP A 214 -22.90 5.02 23.56
CA ASP A 214 -21.86 5.90 22.98
C ASP A 214 -22.04 7.38 23.33
N GLU A 215 -23.30 7.84 23.36
CA GLU A 215 -23.67 9.20 23.80
C GLU A 215 -23.14 9.50 25.21
N TYR A 216 -23.21 8.51 26.10
CA TYR A 216 -22.78 8.67 27.49
C TYR A 216 -21.26 8.77 27.56
N HIS A 217 -20.55 7.94 26.78
CA HIS A 217 -19.09 7.98 26.69
C HIS A 217 -18.60 9.31 26.13
N LEU A 218 -19.28 9.86 25.10
CA LEU A 218 -18.91 11.14 24.52
C LEU A 218 -19.04 12.28 25.53
N GLN A 219 -20.16 12.37 26.23
CA GLN A 219 -20.44 13.46 27.18
C GLN A 219 -19.66 13.32 28.50
N THR A 220 -19.19 12.11 28.84
CA THR A 220 -18.40 11.85 30.06
C THR A 220 -16.93 11.57 29.78
N LEU A 221 -16.46 11.88 28.56
CA LEU A 221 -15.13 11.55 28.07
C LEU A 221 -14.02 12.07 28.98
N GLU A 222 -14.15 13.28 29.52
CA GLU A 222 -13.15 13.87 30.41
C GLU A 222 -12.98 13.08 31.72
N THR A 223 -14.10 12.70 32.34
CA THR A 223 -14.12 11.92 33.59
C THR A 223 -13.58 10.50 33.35
N LEU A 224 -14.00 9.85 32.27
CA LEU A 224 -13.53 8.52 31.90
C LEU A 224 -12.03 8.51 31.59
N LEU A 225 -11.57 9.48 30.79
CA LEU A 225 -10.17 9.59 30.41
C LEU A 225 -9.25 9.94 31.60
N GLY A 226 -9.75 10.73 32.55
CA GLY A 226 -9.03 11.08 33.78
C GLY A 226 -8.72 9.90 34.70
N ALA A 227 -9.41 8.77 34.55
CA ALA A 227 -9.17 7.57 35.35
C ALA A 227 -7.99 6.73 34.83
N PHE A 228 -7.69 6.73 33.53
CA PHE A 228 -6.64 5.87 32.96
C PHE A 228 -5.24 6.11 33.55
N PRO A 229 -4.75 7.35 33.73
CA PRO A 229 -3.44 7.59 34.34
C PRO A 229 -3.33 7.12 35.80
N GLN A 230 -4.46 6.85 36.47
CA GLN A 230 -4.51 6.40 37.86
C GLN A 230 -4.51 4.87 38.01
N LEU A 231 -4.63 4.13 36.89
CA LEU A 231 -4.60 2.67 36.89
C LEU A 231 -3.18 2.15 37.12
N GLN A 232 -3.08 0.89 37.54
CA GLN A 232 -1.78 0.24 37.74
C GLN A 232 -0.97 0.21 36.43
N PRO A 233 0.35 0.46 36.45
CA PRO A 233 1.17 0.49 35.23
C PRO A 233 1.19 -0.82 34.43
N THR A 234 0.88 -1.95 35.06
CA THR A 234 0.82 -3.26 34.41
C THR A 234 -0.48 -3.50 33.63
N VAL A 235 -1.48 -2.64 33.80
CA VAL A 235 -2.75 -2.75 33.07
C VAL A 235 -2.52 -2.47 31.59
N ASP A 236 -3.11 -3.31 30.73
CA ASP A 236 -3.14 -3.10 29.28
C ASP A 236 -4.12 -1.97 28.90
N ILE A 237 -3.77 -0.75 29.29
CA ILE A 237 -4.52 0.48 29.01
C ILE A 237 -4.63 0.72 27.51
N LYS A 238 -3.57 0.35 26.76
CA LYS A 238 -3.51 0.43 25.31
C LYS A 238 -4.75 -0.22 24.68
N THR A 239 -5.01 -1.48 24.97
CA THR A 239 -6.15 -2.21 24.36
C THR A 239 -7.49 -1.58 24.71
N VAL A 240 -7.66 -1.13 25.96
CA VAL A 240 -8.91 -0.54 26.44
C VAL A 240 -9.18 0.82 25.76
N LEU A 241 -8.18 1.71 25.70
CA LEU A 241 -8.30 3.00 25.02
C LEU A 241 -8.49 2.84 23.51
N SER A 242 -7.79 1.90 22.87
CA SER A 242 -8.00 1.59 21.45
C SER A 242 -9.45 1.18 21.16
N ARG A 243 -10.06 0.34 22.01
CA ARG A 243 -11.48 -0.05 21.87
C ARG A 243 -12.45 1.12 22.06
N LEU A 244 -12.16 2.03 23.00
CA LEU A 244 -12.97 3.24 23.18
C LEU A 244 -12.93 4.10 21.90
N MET A 245 -11.74 4.36 21.36
CA MET A 245 -11.58 5.15 20.13
C MET A 245 -12.22 4.48 18.92
N GLU A 246 -12.06 3.17 18.76
CA GLU A 246 -12.72 2.39 17.70
C GLU A 246 -14.24 2.48 17.81
N ARG A 247 -14.78 2.33 19.01
CA ARG A 247 -16.22 2.41 19.27
C ARG A 247 -16.78 3.80 18.96
N LEU A 248 -16.11 4.86 19.40
CA LEU A 248 -16.50 6.25 19.08
C LEU A 248 -16.37 6.57 17.57
N SER A 249 -15.35 6.02 16.91
CA SER A 249 -15.17 6.14 15.46
C SER A 249 -16.32 5.48 14.69
N ASN A 250 -16.72 4.28 15.11
CA ASN A 250 -17.87 3.56 14.53
C ASN A 250 -19.20 4.28 14.79
N TYR A 251 -19.34 4.92 15.96
CA TYR A 251 -20.50 5.75 16.29
C TYR A 251 -20.60 6.96 15.35
N ALA A 252 -19.50 7.69 15.16
CA ALA A 252 -19.43 8.81 14.21
C ALA A 252 -19.71 8.38 12.75
N ALA A 253 -19.29 7.18 12.37
CA ALA A 253 -19.55 6.62 11.04
C ALA A 253 -21.03 6.21 10.83
N SER A 254 -21.69 5.75 11.89
CA SER A 254 -23.09 5.29 11.84
C SER A 254 -24.08 6.45 11.89
N SER A 255 -23.73 7.51 12.62
CA SER A 255 -24.58 8.68 12.86
C SER A 255 -23.82 9.97 12.53
N PRO A 256 -23.86 10.46 11.27
CA PRO A 256 -23.14 11.68 10.90
C PRO A 256 -23.67 12.94 11.61
N ASP A 257 -24.91 12.91 12.11
CA ASP A 257 -25.54 14.04 12.81
C ASP A 257 -24.86 14.40 14.14
N VAL A 258 -24.10 13.47 14.74
CA VAL A 258 -23.38 13.71 16.00
C VAL A 258 -21.97 14.30 15.82
N LEU A 259 -21.47 14.41 14.59
CA LEU A 259 -20.14 15.00 14.31
C LEU A 259 -19.94 16.41 14.93
N PRO A 260 -20.94 17.31 14.92
CA PRO A 260 -20.82 18.60 15.61
C PRO A 260 -20.65 18.46 17.12
N GLU A 261 -21.23 17.43 17.76
CA GLU A 261 -21.09 17.19 19.19
C GLU A 261 -19.65 16.80 19.55
N PHE A 262 -18.97 16.01 18.69
CA PHE A 262 -17.56 15.66 18.88
C PHE A 262 -16.65 16.91 18.89
N LEU A 263 -16.95 17.90 18.05
CA LEU A 263 -16.25 19.18 18.05
C LEU A 263 -16.56 20.00 19.31
N GLN A 264 -17.83 20.07 19.72
CA GLN A 264 -18.24 20.81 20.92
C GLN A 264 -17.60 20.25 22.20
N VAL A 265 -17.47 18.93 22.29
CA VAL A 265 -16.87 18.25 23.45
C VAL A 265 -15.33 18.28 23.39
N GLU A 266 -14.74 18.76 22.30
CA GLU A 266 -13.30 18.75 22.04
C GLU A 266 -12.69 17.34 22.17
N ALA A 267 -13.38 16.34 21.61
CA ALA A 267 -13.04 14.93 21.81
C ALA A 267 -11.59 14.60 21.42
N PHE A 268 -11.09 15.18 20.33
CA PHE A 268 -9.70 15.03 19.90
C PHE A 268 -8.71 15.56 20.95
N ALA A 269 -8.90 16.78 21.46
CA ALA A 269 -7.99 17.39 22.43
C ALA A 269 -7.96 16.60 23.74
N LYS A 270 -9.12 16.13 24.20
CA LYS A 270 -9.26 15.29 25.39
C LYS A 270 -8.55 13.94 25.23
N LEU A 271 -8.77 13.24 24.11
CA LEU A 271 -8.12 11.97 23.80
C LEU A 271 -6.60 12.13 23.66
N SER A 272 -6.15 13.15 22.93
CA SER A 272 -4.72 13.45 22.75
C SER A 272 -4.02 13.75 24.08
N SER A 273 -4.62 14.60 24.92
CA SER A 273 -4.10 14.91 26.26
C SER A 273 -4.07 13.66 27.16
N ALA A 274 -5.11 12.84 27.12
CA ALA A 274 -5.18 11.62 27.90
C ALA A 274 -4.12 10.60 27.49
N ILE A 275 -3.91 10.39 26.19
CA ILE A 275 -2.86 9.50 25.68
C ILE A 275 -1.48 9.99 26.14
N GLY A 276 -1.20 11.30 26.06
CA GLY A 276 0.03 11.88 26.59
C GLY A 276 0.24 11.58 28.07
N LYS A 277 -0.78 11.85 28.91
CA LYS A 277 -0.73 11.56 30.36
C LYS A 277 -0.58 10.07 30.67
N VAL A 278 -1.20 9.19 29.90
CA VAL A 278 -1.09 7.73 30.07
C VAL A 278 0.32 7.24 29.74
N ILE A 279 0.91 7.75 28.65
CA ILE A 279 2.30 7.42 28.28
C ILE A 279 3.28 7.93 29.34
N GLU A 280 3.05 9.13 29.91
CA GLU A 280 3.87 9.67 31.00
C GLU A 280 3.72 8.87 32.31
N ALA A 281 2.50 8.42 32.63
CA ALA A 281 2.23 7.64 33.83
C ALA A 281 2.78 6.20 33.76
N GLN A 282 2.82 5.58 32.57
CA GLN A 282 3.34 4.24 32.37
C GLN A 282 4.82 4.26 31.91
N VAL A 283 5.74 4.34 32.88
CA VAL A 283 7.20 4.40 32.65
C VAL A 283 7.71 3.20 31.82
N ASP A 284 7.12 2.02 32.00
CA ASP A 284 7.53 0.78 31.33
C ASP A 284 6.71 0.46 30.07
N MET A 285 5.92 1.40 29.54
CA MET A 285 5.11 1.15 28.34
C MET A 285 6.01 0.86 27.12
N PRO A 286 5.84 -0.30 26.44
CA PRO A 286 6.57 -0.58 25.21
C PRO A 286 6.26 0.46 24.12
N ILE A 287 7.25 0.80 23.28
CA ILE A 287 7.08 1.77 22.18
C ILE A 287 5.93 1.35 21.25
N VAL A 288 5.81 0.04 20.98
CA VAL A 288 4.68 -0.54 20.23
C VAL A 288 3.33 -0.13 20.81
N GLY A 289 3.20 -0.10 22.14
CA GLY A 289 1.98 0.28 22.84
C GLY A 289 1.61 1.74 22.59
N ALA A 290 2.55 2.65 22.83
CA ALA A 290 2.36 4.08 22.60
C ALA A 290 2.07 4.41 21.13
N VAL A 291 2.79 3.80 20.18
CA VAL A 291 2.52 3.98 18.74
C VAL A 291 1.13 3.46 18.38
N THR A 292 0.69 2.33 18.95
CA THR A 292 -0.68 1.81 18.66
C THR A 292 -1.77 2.76 19.16
N LEU A 293 -1.54 3.45 20.29
CA LEU A 293 -2.46 4.49 20.77
C LEU A 293 -2.52 5.66 19.78
N TYR A 294 -1.38 6.11 19.25
CA TYR A 294 -1.36 7.15 18.21
C TYR A 294 -2.00 6.69 16.89
N VAL A 295 -1.82 5.43 16.49
CA VAL A 295 -2.53 4.83 15.33
C VAL A 295 -4.04 4.86 15.57
N SER A 296 -4.49 4.45 16.76
CA SER A 296 -5.92 4.45 17.10
C SER A 296 -6.49 5.87 17.11
N LEU A 297 -5.74 6.84 17.65
CA LEU A 297 -6.11 8.25 17.65
C LEU A 297 -6.16 8.81 16.22
N LEU A 298 -5.20 8.46 15.38
CA LEU A 298 -5.16 8.89 13.98
C LEU A 298 -6.35 8.33 13.20
N THR A 299 -6.64 7.04 13.35
CA THR A 299 -7.82 6.42 12.74
C THR A 299 -9.10 7.11 13.18
N PHE A 300 -9.24 7.41 14.47
CA PHE A 300 -10.38 8.18 14.99
C PHE A 300 -10.44 9.57 14.32
N THR A 301 -9.35 10.33 14.31
CA THR A 301 -9.30 11.68 13.71
C THR A 301 -9.64 11.66 12.22
N LEU A 302 -9.13 10.69 11.46
CA LEU A 302 -9.40 10.56 10.02
C LEU A 302 -10.87 10.20 9.71
N HIS A 303 -11.61 9.63 10.67
CA HIS A 303 -13.03 9.33 10.53
C HIS A 303 -13.91 10.47 10.99
N VAL A 304 -13.61 11.08 12.14
CA VAL A 304 -14.45 12.11 12.77
C VAL A 304 -14.14 13.51 12.24
N HIS A 305 -12.87 13.80 11.94
CA HIS A 305 -12.38 15.12 11.53
C HIS A 305 -11.49 15.05 10.27
N PRO A 306 -12.02 14.58 9.12
CA PRO A 306 -11.23 14.39 7.91
C PRO A 306 -10.65 15.70 7.34
N GLU A 307 -11.24 16.86 7.62
CA GLU A 307 -10.78 18.14 7.09
C GLU A 307 -9.65 18.78 7.93
N HIS A 308 -9.48 18.35 9.19
CA HIS A 308 -8.54 18.95 10.13
C HIS A 308 -7.14 18.33 10.03
N LEU A 309 -6.39 18.72 9.00
CA LEU A 309 -5.00 18.31 8.78
C LEU A 309 -4.09 18.66 9.96
N ASP A 310 -4.38 19.74 10.69
CA ASP A 310 -3.62 20.15 11.88
C ASP A 310 -3.63 19.08 12.98
N TYR A 311 -4.74 18.36 13.14
CA TYR A 311 -4.85 17.28 14.13
C TYR A 311 -4.02 16.08 13.72
N VAL A 312 -4.02 15.74 12.42
CA VAL A 312 -3.15 14.68 11.89
C VAL A 312 -1.68 15.03 12.11
N ASP A 313 -1.28 16.26 11.79
CA ASP A 313 0.10 16.72 11.96
C ASP A 313 0.53 16.74 13.45
N GLN A 314 -0.37 17.12 14.36
CA GLN A 314 -0.12 17.06 15.80
C GLN A 314 0.13 15.63 16.30
N ILE A 315 -0.62 14.64 15.81
CA ILE A 315 -0.41 13.22 16.16
C ILE A 315 0.95 12.74 15.65
N LEU A 316 1.30 13.06 14.40
CA LEU A 316 2.60 12.73 13.82
C LEU A 316 3.74 13.40 14.60
N GLY A 317 3.59 14.67 14.97
CA GLY A 317 4.55 15.39 15.80
C GLY A 317 4.70 14.81 17.21
N ALA A 318 3.61 14.36 17.83
CA ALA A 318 3.65 13.66 19.13
C ALA A 318 4.36 12.29 19.01
N CYS A 319 4.10 11.56 17.92
CA CYS A 319 4.80 10.31 17.62
C CYS A 319 6.30 10.54 17.36
N TYR A 320 6.66 11.58 16.61
CA TYR A 320 8.05 11.96 16.39
C TYR A 320 8.77 12.27 17.70
N LYS A 321 8.17 13.07 18.60
CA LYS A 321 8.76 13.36 19.92
C LYS A 321 9.01 12.11 20.76
N LEU A 322 8.15 11.10 20.65
CA LEU A 322 8.32 9.81 21.35
C LEU A 322 9.49 9.00 20.79
N LEU A 323 9.70 9.06 19.47
CA LEU A 323 10.73 8.32 18.76
C LEU A 323 12.09 9.05 18.76
N PHE A 324 12.06 10.38 18.85
CA PHE A 324 13.24 11.23 18.82
C PHE A 324 14.19 10.91 19.98
N GLY A 325 15.45 10.61 19.66
CA GLY A 325 16.48 10.25 20.64
C GLY A 325 16.50 8.79 21.09
N LYS A 326 15.59 7.94 20.58
CA LYS A 326 15.65 6.47 20.75
C LYS A 326 16.45 5.83 19.61
N PRO A 327 17.12 4.69 19.82
CA PRO A 327 17.78 3.96 18.73
C PRO A 327 16.76 3.58 17.65
N LYS A 328 17.21 3.54 16.38
CA LYS A 328 16.38 3.12 15.25
C LYS A 328 15.71 1.78 15.58
N LEU A 329 14.40 1.71 15.38
CA LEU A 329 13.57 0.61 15.88
C LEU A 329 13.89 -0.70 15.15
N GLU A 330 14.55 -1.63 15.82
CA GLU A 330 14.76 -2.99 15.30
C GLU A 330 13.55 -3.91 15.56
N GLU A 331 12.63 -3.52 16.44
CA GLU A 331 11.44 -4.32 16.77
C GLU A 331 10.42 -4.35 15.63
N GLY A 332 10.34 -5.49 14.92
CA GLY A 332 9.44 -5.68 13.78
C GLY A 332 7.93 -5.50 14.04
N ARG A 333 7.47 -5.39 15.30
CA ARG A 333 6.08 -5.04 15.62
C ARG A 333 5.87 -3.52 15.72
N ALA A 334 6.88 -2.78 16.19
CA ALA A 334 6.82 -1.31 16.27
C ALA A 334 6.84 -0.71 14.87
N THR A 335 7.73 -1.21 14.01
CA THR A 335 7.83 -0.77 12.61
C THR A 335 6.52 -0.96 11.85
N LYS A 336 5.85 -2.12 12.01
CA LYS A 336 4.52 -2.36 11.42
C LYS A 336 3.46 -1.34 11.87
N GLN A 337 3.48 -0.93 13.13
CA GLN A 337 2.55 0.08 13.64
C GLN A 337 2.85 1.47 13.09
N ILE A 338 4.13 1.82 12.91
CA ILE A 338 4.51 3.11 12.29
C ILE A 338 4.15 3.12 10.80
N VAL A 339 4.36 2.01 10.10
CA VAL A 339 3.90 1.86 8.70
C VAL A 339 2.38 2.05 8.64
N ALA A 340 1.61 1.44 9.54
CA ALA A 340 0.16 1.66 9.62
C ALA A 340 -0.20 3.13 9.90
N LEU A 341 0.54 3.79 10.81
CA LEU A 341 0.37 5.22 11.12
C LEU A 341 0.55 6.09 9.88
N LEU A 342 1.63 5.87 9.12
CA LEU A 342 1.95 6.67 7.92
C LEU A 342 1.08 6.29 6.71
N SER A 343 0.59 5.06 6.64
CA SER A 343 -0.28 4.60 5.55
C SER A 343 -1.73 5.10 5.70
N SER A 344 -2.22 5.27 6.93
CA SER A 344 -3.61 5.65 7.18
C SER A 344 -4.04 6.97 6.51
N PRO A 345 -3.24 8.06 6.55
CA PRO A 345 -3.55 9.28 5.80
C PRO A 345 -3.54 9.07 4.28
N LEU A 346 -2.60 8.28 3.77
CA LEU A 346 -2.46 8.00 2.33
C LEU A 346 -3.65 7.21 1.76
N GLU A 347 -4.28 6.36 2.57
CA GLU A 347 -5.47 5.60 2.17
C GLU A 347 -6.75 6.43 2.22
N LYS A 348 -6.82 7.41 3.13
CA LYS A 348 -8.04 8.21 3.35
C LYS A 348 -8.13 9.43 2.44
N TYR A 349 -7.02 10.13 2.20
CA TYR A 349 -7.00 11.32 1.36
C TYR A 349 -6.88 10.94 -0.13
N ASN A 350 -7.81 11.46 -0.94
CA ASN A 350 -7.75 11.29 -2.40
C ASN A 350 -6.54 12.02 -3.01
N ASP A 351 -6.21 13.20 -2.48
CA ASP A 351 -5.03 13.95 -2.87
C ASP A 351 -3.89 13.63 -1.92
N ILE A 352 -3.01 12.72 -2.33
CA ILE A 352 -1.84 12.30 -1.54
C ILE A 352 -0.90 13.47 -1.26
N VAL A 353 -0.92 14.49 -2.11
CA VAL A 353 -0.10 15.68 -1.91
C VAL A 353 -0.42 16.36 -0.57
N THR A 354 -1.68 16.37 -0.13
CA THR A 354 -2.04 16.98 1.17
C THR A 354 -1.39 16.26 2.34
N ALA A 355 -1.33 14.93 2.29
CA ALA A 355 -0.64 14.12 3.29
C ALA A 355 0.88 14.34 3.25
N LEU A 356 1.46 14.50 2.06
CA LEU A 356 2.90 14.75 1.90
C LEU A 356 3.32 16.18 2.30
N THR A 357 2.38 17.14 2.32
CA THR A 357 2.64 18.51 2.80
C THR A 357 2.61 18.64 4.32
N LEU A 358 2.28 17.59 5.06
CA LEU A 358 2.29 17.60 6.53
C LEU A 358 3.71 17.78 7.05
N SER A 359 3.91 18.73 7.96
CA SER A 359 5.24 19.16 8.39
C SER A 359 6.01 18.07 9.15
N ASN A 360 5.29 17.26 9.95
CA ASN A 360 5.90 16.22 10.77
C ASN A 360 5.97 14.86 10.06
N TYR A 361 5.38 14.70 8.87
CA TYR A 361 5.43 13.43 8.13
C TYR A 361 6.86 13.05 7.71
N PRO A 362 7.67 13.95 7.11
CA PRO A 362 9.09 13.67 6.84
C PRO A 362 9.89 13.38 8.11
N CYS A 363 9.59 14.06 9.21
CA CYS A 363 10.30 13.88 10.48
C CYS A 363 10.13 12.46 11.04
N VAL A 364 8.93 11.87 10.95
CA VAL A 364 8.68 10.49 11.37
C VAL A 364 9.39 9.51 10.43
N MET A 365 9.41 9.79 9.11
CA MET A 365 10.10 8.98 8.11
C MET A 365 11.62 8.90 8.35
N ASP A 366 12.23 9.98 8.83
CA ASP A 366 13.66 10.04 9.16
C ASP A 366 14.04 9.22 10.41
N CYS A 367 13.06 8.88 11.27
CA CYS A 367 13.29 8.00 12.43
C CYS A 367 13.33 6.50 12.06
N LEU A 368 12.93 6.14 10.83
CA LEU A 368 12.87 4.76 10.38
C LEU A 368 14.25 4.19 10.02
N ASP A 369 14.37 2.87 10.11
CA ASP A 369 15.47 2.14 9.49
C ASP A 369 15.29 2.08 7.96
N ASP A 370 16.40 1.83 7.26
CA ASP A 370 16.44 1.95 5.80
C ASP A 370 15.51 0.95 5.12
N LYS A 371 15.34 -0.25 5.69
CA LYS A 371 14.41 -1.27 5.18
C LYS A 371 12.96 -0.82 5.31
N THR A 372 12.55 -0.33 6.48
CA THR A 372 11.19 0.19 6.66
C THR A 372 10.93 1.45 5.83
N ASN A 373 11.95 2.29 5.64
CA ASN A 373 11.87 3.47 4.78
C ASN A 373 11.56 3.08 3.32
N LYS A 374 12.24 2.06 2.77
CA LYS A 374 11.94 1.50 1.44
C LYS A 374 10.51 0.96 1.33
N VAL A 375 10.05 0.21 2.33
CA VAL A 375 8.66 -0.31 2.36
C VAL A 375 7.65 0.84 2.31
N MET A 376 7.85 1.87 3.13
CA MET A 376 6.96 3.01 3.17
C MET A 376 7.02 3.85 1.88
N ALA A 377 8.20 4.00 1.29
CA ALA A 377 8.38 4.64 -0.01
C ALA A 377 7.60 3.90 -1.12
N MET A 378 7.60 2.57 -1.12
CA MET A 378 6.79 1.76 -2.03
C MET A 378 5.29 1.95 -1.80
N VAL A 379 4.84 2.02 -0.54
CA VAL A 379 3.43 2.32 -0.21
C VAL A 379 3.00 3.69 -0.74
N ILE A 380 3.86 4.71 -0.63
CA ILE A 380 3.59 6.04 -1.19
C ILE A 380 3.42 5.96 -2.71
N ILE A 381 4.33 5.28 -3.42
CA ILE A 381 4.24 5.11 -4.88
C ILE A 381 2.96 4.38 -5.26
N GLN A 382 2.65 3.26 -4.59
CA GLN A 382 1.44 2.48 -4.86
C GLN A 382 0.17 3.29 -4.63
N SER A 383 0.14 4.11 -3.58
CA SER A 383 -1.01 5.01 -3.34
C SER A 383 -1.16 6.04 -4.46
N ILE A 384 -0.07 6.67 -4.90
CA ILE A 384 -0.09 7.64 -6.01
C ILE A 384 -0.62 6.99 -7.30
N MET A 385 -0.19 5.76 -7.58
CA MET A 385 -0.65 4.99 -8.73
C MET A 385 -2.13 4.61 -8.61
N LYS A 386 -2.61 4.21 -7.42
CA LYS A 386 -4.00 3.81 -7.19
C LYS A 386 -4.98 4.97 -7.38
N ASN A 387 -4.61 6.16 -6.92
CA ASN A 387 -5.47 7.36 -7.01
C ASN A 387 -5.26 8.13 -8.32
N SER A 388 -4.32 7.72 -9.17
CA SER A 388 -3.93 8.43 -10.40
C SER A 388 -3.60 9.91 -10.18
N THR A 389 -3.04 10.24 -9.01
CA THR A 389 -2.76 11.62 -8.61
C THR A 389 -1.57 12.17 -9.41
N CYS A 390 -1.80 13.20 -10.22
CA CYS A 390 -0.73 13.89 -10.94
C CYS A 390 -0.04 14.89 -10.01
N ILE A 391 1.29 14.83 -9.95
CA ILE A 391 2.10 15.80 -9.19
C ILE A 391 2.60 16.86 -10.16
N SER A 392 2.10 18.08 -9.98
CA SER A 392 2.22 19.14 -10.99
C SER A 392 3.19 20.27 -10.64
N THR A 393 3.87 20.29 -9.49
CA THR A 393 4.84 21.37 -9.18
C THR A 393 6.20 20.83 -8.78
N ALA A 394 7.26 21.55 -9.15
CA ALA A 394 8.63 21.14 -8.88
C ALA A 394 8.93 21.02 -7.37
N ASP A 395 8.36 21.90 -6.54
CA ASP A 395 8.53 21.87 -5.08
C ASP A 395 7.94 20.59 -4.46
N LYS A 396 6.76 20.16 -4.93
CA LYS A 396 6.13 18.91 -4.48
C LYS A 396 6.94 17.70 -4.89
N VAL A 397 7.55 17.75 -6.08
CA VAL A 397 8.46 16.70 -6.55
C VAL A 397 9.74 16.64 -5.72
N GLU A 398 10.32 17.77 -5.33
CA GLU A 398 11.50 17.79 -4.43
C GLU A 398 11.18 17.11 -3.10
N VAL A 399 10.04 17.45 -2.48
CA VAL A 399 9.60 16.83 -1.21
C VAL A 399 9.38 15.33 -1.37
N LEU A 400 8.70 14.91 -2.44
CA LEU A 400 8.46 13.49 -2.70
C LEU A 400 9.77 12.73 -2.89
N PHE A 401 10.69 13.24 -3.71
CA PHE A 401 11.95 12.54 -3.99
C PHE A 401 12.87 12.48 -2.76
N GLU A 402 12.77 13.45 -1.85
CA GLU A 402 13.46 13.40 -0.57
C GLU A 402 12.89 12.30 0.35
N LEU A 403 11.57 12.08 0.33
CA LEU A 403 10.93 10.96 1.04
C LEU A 403 11.26 9.60 0.42
N LEU A 404 11.48 9.56 -0.90
CA LEU A 404 11.84 8.36 -1.65
C LEU A 404 13.36 8.14 -1.73
N LYS A 405 14.17 8.89 -0.96
CA LYS A 405 15.65 8.83 -1.02
C LYS A 405 16.19 7.42 -0.86
N GLY A 406 15.56 6.58 -0.04
CA GLY A 406 15.97 5.19 0.17
C GLY A 406 15.76 4.26 -1.04
N LEU A 407 14.89 4.62 -1.97
CA LEU A 407 14.70 3.90 -3.25
C LEU A 407 15.56 4.49 -4.37
N ILE A 408 15.95 5.77 -4.27
CA ILE A 408 16.62 6.52 -5.33
C ILE A 408 18.13 6.55 -5.14
N LYS A 409 18.65 6.66 -3.91
CA LYS A 409 20.08 6.78 -3.61
C LYS A 409 20.57 5.54 -2.88
N ASP A 410 21.83 5.16 -3.11
CA ASP A 410 22.50 4.16 -2.30
C ASP A 410 22.75 4.77 -0.92
N LEU A 411 22.18 4.15 0.11
CA LEU A 411 22.45 4.51 1.49
C LEU A 411 23.75 3.83 1.92
N ASP A 412 24.66 4.63 2.50
CA ASP A 412 25.97 4.19 2.97
C ASP A 412 25.82 2.98 3.91
N GLY A 413 26.36 1.82 3.49
CA GLY A 413 26.38 0.59 4.28
C GLY A 413 25.52 -0.57 3.75
N THR A 414 24.73 -0.37 2.69
CA THR A 414 24.00 -1.48 2.04
C THR A 414 24.97 -2.28 1.16
N ALA A 415 25.41 -3.45 1.61
CA ALA A 415 26.18 -4.35 0.76
C ALA A 415 25.29 -4.77 -0.43
N VAL A 416 25.76 -4.49 -1.65
CA VAL A 416 25.05 -4.81 -2.91
C VAL A 416 24.78 -6.32 -3.05
N ASP A 417 25.54 -7.15 -2.33
CA ASP A 417 25.49 -8.61 -2.38
C ASP A 417 24.33 -9.27 -1.55
N GLU A 418 23.50 -8.50 -0.83
CA GLU A 418 22.40 -9.06 0.00
C GLU A 418 20.98 -8.73 -0.50
N LEU A 419 20.82 -8.05 -1.64
CA LEU A 419 19.50 -7.68 -2.16
C LEU A 419 18.99 -8.74 -3.15
N ASP A 420 17.74 -9.18 -2.96
CA ASP A 420 17.05 -10.00 -3.95
C ASP A 420 16.89 -9.19 -5.25
N GLU A 421 17.44 -9.70 -6.36
CA GLU A 421 17.39 -9.01 -7.65
C GLU A 421 15.94 -8.80 -8.13
N GLU A 422 15.01 -9.70 -7.78
CA GLU A 422 13.60 -9.57 -8.17
C GLU A 422 12.95 -8.40 -7.43
N ASP A 423 13.10 -8.35 -6.09
CA ASP A 423 12.59 -7.25 -5.26
C ASP A 423 13.17 -5.91 -5.68
N PHE A 424 14.48 -5.84 -5.93
CA PHE A 424 15.13 -4.61 -6.40
C PHE A 424 14.58 -4.15 -7.75
N ASN A 425 14.37 -5.08 -8.69
CA ASN A 425 13.80 -4.75 -9.98
C ASN A 425 12.35 -4.24 -9.85
N GLU A 426 11.54 -4.81 -8.97
CA GLU A 426 10.18 -4.33 -8.69
C GLU A 426 10.16 -2.93 -8.09
N GLU A 427 11.07 -2.66 -7.14
CA GLU A 427 11.28 -1.33 -6.54
C GLU A 427 11.60 -0.30 -7.63
N GLN A 428 12.61 -0.57 -8.45
CA GLN A 428 13.05 0.37 -9.50
C GLN A 428 12.01 0.55 -10.61
N ASN A 429 11.28 -0.51 -10.97
CA ASN A 429 10.15 -0.41 -11.91
C ASN A 429 9.03 0.47 -11.35
N SER A 430 8.81 0.47 -10.05
CA SER A 430 7.81 1.33 -9.41
C SER A 430 8.23 2.81 -9.44
N VAL A 431 9.52 3.10 -9.21
CA VAL A 431 10.07 4.46 -9.41
C VAL A 431 9.95 4.89 -10.88
N ALA A 432 10.21 3.99 -11.83
CA ALA A 432 10.04 4.27 -13.25
C ALA A 432 8.59 4.65 -13.61
N ARG A 433 7.61 3.94 -13.03
CA ARG A 433 6.18 4.26 -13.19
C ARG A 433 5.82 5.62 -12.58
N LEU A 434 6.36 5.94 -11.41
CA LEU A 434 6.14 7.23 -10.74
C LEU A 434 6.54 8.41 -11.64
N ILE A 435 7.65 8.31 -12.37
CA ILE A 435 8.11 9.38 -13.27
C ILE A 435 7.06 9.74 -14.33
N HIS A 436 6.24 8.78 -14.76
CA HIS A 436 5.15 9.02 -15.71
C HIS A 436 3.93 9.73 -15.09
N MET A 437 3.80 9.71 -13.76
CA MET A 437 2.75 10.43 -13.02
C MET A 437 3.10 11.90 -12.75
N LEU A 438 4.36 12.30 -13.01
CA LEU A 438 4.81 13.68 -12.89
C LEU A 438 4.45 14.43 -14.17
N TYR A 439 3.46 15.31 -14.08
CA TYR A 439 2.95 16.02 -15.24
C TYR A 439 2.36 17.39 -14.89
N ASN A 440 2.71 18.38 -15.70
CA ASN A 440 2.07 19.68 -15.74
C ASN A 440 1.73 20.04 -17.21
N ASP A 441 0.65 20.78 -17.39
CA ASP A 441 0.26 21.35 -18.68
C ASP A 441 1.17 22.51 -19.08
N ASP A 442 1.67 23.29 -18.11
CA ASP A 442 2.65 24.34 -18.36
C ASP A 442 4.02 23.76 -18.71
N SER A 443 4.60 24.26 -19.81
CA SER A 443 5.85 23.75 -20.36
C SER A 443 7.07 24.15 -19.53
N GLU A 444 7.03 25.33 -18.90
CA GLU A 444 8.12 25.79 -18.03
C GLU A 444 8.17 25.01 -16.72
N GLU A 445 7.02 24.84 -16.07
CA GLU A 445 6.94 24.05 -14.84
C GLU A 445 7.26 22.58 -15.09
N MET A 446 6.84 22.02 -16.23
CA MET A 446 7.24 20.67 -16.64
C MET A 446 8.76 20.54 -16.82
N LEU A 447 9.43 21.55 -17.40
CA LEU A 447 10.89 21.55 -17.51
C LEU A 447 11.56 21.60 -16.13
N LYS A 448 11.04 22.40 -15.20
CA LYS A 448 11.56 22.43 -13.81
C LYS A 448 11.40 21.07 -13.14
N ILE A 449 10.24 20.42 -13.28
CA ILE A 449 10.02 19.06 -12.78
C ILE A 449 11.06 18.09 -13.35
N ILE A 450 11.30 18.11 -14.67
CA ILE A 450 12.31 17.25 -15.31
C ILE A 450 13.71 17.51 -14.74
N CYS A 451 14.10 18.78 -14.56
CA CYS A 451 15.39 19.15 -13.97
C CYS A 451 15.53 18.67 -12.51
N THR A 452 14.47 18.80 -11.72
CA THR A 452 14.42 18.33 -10.33
C THR A 452 14.56 16.81 -10.26
N VAL A 453 13.78 16.08 -11.07
CA VAL A 453 13.84 14.62 -11.15
C VAL A 453 15.23 14.15 -11.59
N ARG A 454 15.81 14.81 -12.60
CA ARG A 454 17.18 14.54 -13.06
C ARG A 454 18.19 14.69 -11.92
N LYS A 455 18.15 15.79 -11.17
CA LYS A 455 19.07 16.06 -10.05
C LYS A 455 19.09 14.90 -9.06
N HIS A 456 17.93 14.35 -8.71
CA HIS A 456 17.83 13.24 -7.76
C HIS A 456 18.27 11.90 -8.35
N ILE A 457 17.85 11.58 -9.57
CA ILE A 457 18.19 10.31 -10.23
C ILE A 457 19.69 10.21 -10.51
N MET A 458 20.35 11.31 -10.87
CA MET A 458 21.80 11.30 -11.11
C MET A 458 22.64 11.00 -9.86
N ALA A 459 22.06 11.13 -8.66
CA ALA A 459 22.69 10.73 -7.41
C ALA A 459 22.49 9.24 -7.07
N GLY A 460 21.74 8.50 -7.89
CA GLY A 460 21.23 7.17 -7.56
C GLY A 460 22.13 5.97 -7.82
N GLY A 461 23.32 6.19 -8.37
CA GLY A 461 24.31 5.14 -8.63
C GLY A 461 24.05 4.33 -9.90
N PRO A 462 25.03 3.53 -10.36
CA PRO A 462 25.02 2.89 -11.67
C PRO A 462 23.94 1.81 -11.83
N THR A 463 23.51 1.13 -10.75
CA THR A 463 22.53 0.04 -10.83
C THR A 463 21.10 0.52 -11.06
N ARG A 464 20.75 1.73 -10.60
CA ARG A 464 19.38 2.31 -10.70
C ARG A 464 19.16 3.14 -11.97
N LEU A 465 20.22 3.73 -12.53
CA LEU A 465 20.13 4.56 -13.73
C LEU A 465 19.47 3.87 -14.93
N PRO A 466 19.72 2.56 -15.22
CA PRO A 466 19.07 1.88 -16.34
C PRO A 466 17.54 1.84 -16.27
N PHE A 467 16.95 1.89 -15.07
CA PHE A 467 15.50 1.86 -14.89
C PHE A 467 14.86 3.24 -14.94
N THR A 468 15.55 4.25 -14.40
CA THR A 468 14.99 5.58 -14.13
C THR A 468 15.30 6.62 -15.23
N VAL A 469 16.39 6.44 -15.98
CA VAL A 469 16.77 7.34 -17.10
C VAL A 469 15.85 7.20 -18.32
N PRO A 470 15.44 5.99 -18.76
CA PRO A 470 14.50 5.85 -19.88
C PRO A 470 13.16 6.59 -19.69
N PRO A 471 12.41 6.40 -18.58
CA PRO A 471 11.13 7.10 -18.40
C PRO A 471 11.29 8.62 -18.30
N LEU A 472 12.38 9.12 -17.70
CA LEU A 472 12.71 10.55 -17.70
C LEU A 472 12.95 11.06 -19.13
N THR A 473 13.69 10.30 -19.93
CA THR A 473 13.99 10.64 -21.34
C THR A 473 12.69 10.72 -22.15
N PHE A 474 11.81 9.72 -22.05
CA PHE A 474 10.53 9.74 -22.74
C PHE A 474 9.60 10.86 -22.25
N SER A 475 9.63 11.21 -20.96
CA SER A 475 8.89 12.35 -20.42
C SER A 475 9.38 13.68 -21.03
N ALA A 476 10.69 13.87 -21.12
CA ALA A 476 11.29 15.03 -21.77
C ALA A 476 11.01 15.08 -23.29
N LEU A 477 11.07 13.94 -23.99
CA LEU A 477 10.71 13.87 -25.42
C LEU A 477 9.22 14.17 -25.67
N ARG A 478 8.33 13.80 -24.73
CA ARG A 478 6.92 14.20 -24.78
C ARG A 478 6.75 15.72 -24.65
N LEU A 479 7.56 16.37 -23.80
CA LEU A 479 7.59 17.84 -23.70
C LEU A 479 8.09 18.47 -25.00
N VAL A 480 9.13 17.92 -25.64
CA VAL A 480 9.63 18.40 -26.94
C VAL A 480 8.52 18.37 -28.01
N ARG A 481 7.78 17.26 -28.11
CA ARG A 481 6.66 17.15 -29.06
C ARG A 481 5.55 18.15 -28.81
N LYS A 482 5.26 18.48 -27.54
CA LYS A 482 4.28 19.51 -27.19
C LYS A 482 4.74 20.91 -27.63
N LEU A 483 6.01 21.25 -27.36
CA LEU A 483 6.58 22.54 -27.77
C LEU A 483 6.52 22.71 -29.28
N GLN A 484 6.78 21.64 -30.03
CA GLN A 484 6.66 21.65 -31.50
C GLN A 484 5.22 21.87 -31.98
N ALA A 485 4.22 21.28 -31.32
CA ALA A 485 2.81 21.47 -31.69
C ALA A 485 2.31 22.91 -31.42
N HIS A 486 2.90 23.60 -30.45
CA HIS A 486 2.55 24.97 -30.06
C HIS A 486 3.31 26.08 -30.81
N ASP A 487 4.41 25.75 -31.50
CA ASP A 487 5.20 26.71 -32.31
C ASP A 487 4.43 27.30 -33.51
N GLY A 488 3.18 26.85 -33.74
CA GLY A 488 2.25 27.43 -34.72
C GLY A 488 1.47 28.66 -34.23
N ASN A 489 1.43 28.97 -32.93
CA ASN A 489 0.70 30.12 -32.39
C ASN A 489 1.29 30.57 -31.04
N VAL A 490 2.03 31.68 -31.03
CA VAL A 490 1.90 32.85 -30.13
C VAL A 490 3.19 33.68 -30.19
N VAL A 491 3.07 34.86 -30.80
CA VAL A 491 3.96 36.00 -30.56
C VAL A 491 3.51 36.61 -29.24
N GLY A 492 4.28 36.45 -28.16
CA GLY A 492 3.97 37.07 -26.88
C GLY A 492 4.85 36.62 -25.70
N GLU A 493 5.57 37.61 -25.15
CA GLU A 493 6.18 37.72 -23.82
C GLU A 493 7.65 37.26 -23.57
N GLU A 494 8.40 38.20 -22.97
CA GLU A 494 9.85 38.27 -22.79
C GLU A 494 10.39 37.47 -21.59
N LYS A 495 10.18 36.15 -21.54
CA LYS A 495 10.91 35.25 -20.62
C LYS A 495 11.48 34.09 -21.43
N GLU A 496 12.78 33.77 -21.24
CA GLU A 496 13.50 32.79 -22.08
C GLU A 496 12.72 31.45 -22.18
N PRO A 497 12.09 31.14 -23.33
CA PRO A 497 11.21 29.98 -23.40
C PRO A 497 12.03 28.67 -23.30
N ALA A 498 11.41 27.63 -22.75
CA ALA A 498 11.91 26.27 -22.80
C ALA A 498 12.07 25.86 -24.28
N THR A 499 13.29 25.96 -24.80
CA THR A 499 13.56 25.59 -26.20
C THR A 499 13.88 24.11 -26.32
N PRO A 500 13.44 23.42 -27.39
CA PRO A 500 13.80 22.03 -27.66
C PRO A 500 15.32 21.77 -27.56
N LYS A 501 16.16 22.73 -27.97
CA LYS A 501 17.62 22.65 -27.86
C LYS A 501 18.12 22.50 -26.43
N LYS A 502 17.57 23.25 -25.46
CA LYS A 502 17.93 23.13 -24.04
C LYS A 502 17.54 21.74 -23.49
N ILE A 503 16.38 21.22 -23.89
CA ILE A 503 15.94 19.87 -23.49
C ILE A 503 16.85 18.80 -24.09
N PHE A 504 17.24 18.90 -25.35
CA PHE A 504 18.18 17.96 -25.96
C PHE A 504 19.58 18.02 -25.32
N GLN A 505 20.07 19.19 -24.93
CA GLN A 505 21.31 19.31 -24.16
C GLN A 505 21.21 18.57 -22.82
N LEU A 506 20.10 18.78 -22.09
CA LEU A 506 19.83 18.09 -20.84
C LEU A 506 19.79 16.56 -21.02
N LEU A 507 19.13 16.08 -22.08
CA LEU A 507 19.07 14.67 -22.42
C LEU A 507 20.44 14.10 -22.78
N ASN A 508 21.25 14.86 -23.50
CA ASN A 508 22.60 14.45 -23.87
C ASN A 508 23.46 14.20 -22.63
N GLU A 509 23.48 15.16 -21.69
CA GLU A 509 24.21 15.00 -20.42
C GLU A 509 23.67 13.84 -19.56
N THR A 510 22.36 13.61 -19.60
CA THR A 510 21.72 12.55 -18.80
C THR A 510 22.03 11.15 -19.37
N ILE A 511 22.01 11.00 -20.69
CA ILE A 511 22.37 9.72 -21.36
C ILE A 511 23.88 9.48 -21.29
N GLU A 512 24.70 10.53 -21.28
CA GLU A 512 26.15 10.42 -21.08
C GLU A 512 26.48 9.85 -19.69
N ALA A 513 25.76 10.26 -18.65
CA ALA A 513 25.86 9.63 -17.33
C ALA A 513 25.43 8.15 -17.32
N LEU A 514 24.54 7.72 -18.23
CA LEU A 514 24.18 6.32 -18.41
C LEU A 514 25.26 5.55 -19.20
N SER A 515 26.02 6.20 -20.08
CA SER A 515 27.08 5.52 -20.84
C SER A 515 28.26 5.05 -20.00
N SER A 516 28.47 5.61 -18.80
CA SER A 516 29.48 5.11 -17.85
C SER A 516 29.03 3.87 -17.06
N VAL A 517 27.79 3.43 -17.25
CA VAL A 517 27.17 2.26 -16.63
C VAL A 517 27.25 1.06 -17.60
N PRO A 518 27.36 -0.20 -17.13
CA PRO A 518 27.40 -1.40 -17.98
C PRO A 518 26.06 -1.73 -18.69
N SER A 519 25.43 -0.75 -19.35
CA SER A 519 24.23 -0.91 -20.18
C SER A 519 24.32 -0.13 -21.51
N PRO A 520 25.40 -0.31 -22.30
CA PRO A 520 25.66 0.51 -23.49
C PRO A 520 24.57 0.40 -24.56
N GLU A 521 23.90 -0.75 -24.67
CA GLU A 521 22.79 -0.93 -25.60
C GLU A 521 21.59 -0.04 -25.29
N LEU A 522 21.30 0.21 -24.02
CA LEU A 522 20.18 1.05 -23.62
C LEU A 522 20.47 2.51 -23.95
N ALA A 523 21.67 2.99 -23.61
CA ALA A 523 22.12 4.34 -23.95
C ALA A 523 22.08 4.57 -25.47
N LEU A 524 22.54 3.60 -26.27
CA LEU A 524 22.47 3.65 -27.73
C LEU A 524 21.02 3.81 -28.23
N ARG A 525 20.08 3.01 -27.71
CA ARG A 525 18.65 3.13 -28.07
C ARG A 525 18.09 4.51 -27.73
N LEU A 526 18.43 5.05 -26.56
CA LEU A 526 18.00 6.38 -26.15
C LEU A 526 18.57 7.49 -27.04
N TYR A 527 19.86 7.42 -27.38
CA TYR A 527 20.46 8.36 -28.33
C TYR A 527 19.77 8.34 -29.70
N LEU A 528 19.46 7.16 -30.23
CA LEU A 528 18.73 7.03 -31.49
C LEU A 528 17.31 7.63 -31.39
N GLN A 529 16.60 7.41 -30.28
CA GLN A 529 15.27 7.97 -30.07
C GLN A 529 15.29 9.51 -29.94
N CYS A 530 16.32 10.05 -29.29
CA CYS A 530 16.57 11.49 -29.22
C CYS A 530 16.91 12.06 -30.61
N ALA A 531 17.69 11.34 -31.41
CA ALA A 531 18.02 11.75 -32.78
C ALA A 531 16.76 11.80 -33.67
N GLU A 532 15.87 10.81 -33.58
CA GLU A 532 14.58 10.82 -34.30
C GLU A 532 13.69 11.97 -33.84
N SER A 533 13.66 12.27 -32.55
CA SER A 533 12.87 13.41 -32.06
C SER A 533 13.48 14.75 -32.49
N ALA A 534 14.81 14.84 -32.59
CA ALA A 534 15.50 16.01 -33.12
C ALA A 534 15.29 16.18 -34.64
N ASN A 535 15.11 15.07 -35.36
CA ASN A 535 14.70 15.05 -36.76
C ASN A 535 13.32 15.69 -36.94
N ASP A 536 12.36 15.28 -36.10
CA ASP A 536 11.00 15.84 -36.13
C ASP A 536 11.03 17.36 -35.90
N CYS A 537 11.97 17.88 -35.11
CA CYS A 537 12.16 19.31 -34.83
C CYS A 537 13.06 20.06 -35.85
N ASP A 538 13.47 19.43 -36.95
CA ASP A 538 14.38 19.99 -37.97
C ASP A 538 15.75 20.48 -37.40
N LEU A 539 16.23 19.85 -36.32
CA LEU A 539 17.50 20.20 -35.67
C LEU A 539 18.67 19.30 -36.12
N GLU A 540 19.15 19.53 -37.34
CA GLU A 540 20.23 18.73 -37.96
C GLU A 540 21.49 18.55 -37.07
N PRO A 541 22.08 19.62 -36.48
CA PRO A 541 23.32 19.48 -35.73
C PRO A 541 23.16 18.62 -34.46
N VAL A 542 21.98 18.71 -33.82
CA VAL A 542 21.66 17.96 -32.61
C VAL A 542 21.45 16.48 -32.95
N ALA A 543 20.70 16.19 -34.02
CA ALA A 543 20.54 14.83 -34.51
C ALA A 543 21.89 14.20 -34.90
N TYR A 544 22.78 14.96 -35.55
CA TYR A 544 24.10 14.47 -35.95
C TYR A 544 25.01 14.15 -34.75
N ASP A 545 24.98 14.98 -33.70
CA ASP A 545 25.72 14.74 -32.46
C ASP A 545 25.26 13.43 -31.79
N PHE A 546 23.95 13.23 -31.65
CA PHE A 546 23.39 12.00 -31.09
C PHE A 546 23.77 10.74 -31.88
N PHE A 547 23.74 10.80 -33.22
CA PHE A 547 24.22 9.69 -34.05
C PHE A 547 25.72 9.45 -33.87
N THR A 548 26.52 10.50 -33.75
CA THR A 548 27.97 10.38 -33.52
C THR A 548 28.24 9.69 -32.19
N LYS A 549 27.56 10.09 -31.11
CA LYS A 549 27.64 9.43 -29.80
C LYS A 549 27.16 7.98 -29.83
N ALA A 550 26.09 7.68 -30.56
CA ALA A 550 25.62 6.30 -30.76
C ALA A 550 26.66 5.42 -31.50
N PHE A 551 27.35 5.97 -32.50
CA PHE A 551 28.45 5.27 -33.18
C PHE A 551 29.67 5.04 -32.29
N ILE A 552 30.02 6.01 -31.44
CA ILE A 552 31.11 5.86 -30.47
C ILE A 552 30.79 4.72 -29.50
N LEU A 553 29.58 4.70 -28.92
CA LEU A 553 29.16 3.60 -28.02
C LEU A 553 29.18 2.24 -28.70
N TYR A 554 28.74 2.18 -29.97
CA TYR A 554 28.80 0.94 -30.75
C TYR A 554 30.24 0.42 -30.92
N GLU A 555 31.21 1.33 -31.13
CA GLU A 555 32.60 0.97 -31.38
C GLU A 555 33.37 0.62 -30.10
N GLU A 556 33.15 1.36 -29.02
CA GLU A 556 33.94 1.27 -27.79
C GLU A 556 33.36 0.28 -26.76
N GLU A 557 32.03 0.23 -26.59
CA GLU A 557 31.39 -0.43 -25.45
C GLU A 557 30.59 -1.70 -25.82
N VAL A 558 30.03 -1.78 -27.05
CA VAL A 558 29.22 -2.95 -27.46
C VAL A 558 30.12 -4.09 -27.96
N ALA A 559 30.54 -4.96 -27.04
CA ALA A 559 31.43 -6.09 -27.37
C ALA A 559 30.71 -7.37 -27.85
N ASP A 560 29.48 -7.65 -27.38
CA ASP A 560 28.77 -8.88 -27.72
C ASP A 560 28.35 -8.92 -29.21
N SER A 561 28.63 -10.03 -29.89
CA SER A 561 28.37 -10.15 -31.33
C SER A 561 26.89 -10.07 -31.69
N LYS A 562 25.96 -10.54 -30.84
CA LYS A 562 24.51 -10.45 -31.12
C LYS A 562 24.00 -9.04 -30.82
N ALA A 563 24.51 -8.42 -29.76
CA ALA A 563 24.24 -7.02 -29.42
C ALA A 563 24.69 -6.07 -30.53
N GLN A 564 25.89 -6.25 -31.08
CA GLN A 564 26.40 -5.48 -32.22
C GLN A 564 25.48 -5.58 -33.44
N VAL A 565 25.03 -6.80 -33.77
CA VAL A 565 24.08 -7.01 -34.86
C VAL A 565 22.78 -6.25 -34.60
N THR A 566 22.23 -6.33 -33.40
CA THR A 566 20.99 -5.63 -33.06
C THR A 566 21.18 -4.10 -33.13
N ALA A 567 22.25 -3.58 -32.53
CA ALA A 567 22.59 -2.17 -32.51
C ALA A 567 22.76 -1.60 -33.92
N ILE A 568 23.50 -2.28 -34.81
CA ILE A 568 23.71 -1.78 -36.17
C ILE A 568 22.40 -1.77 -36.98
N HIS A 569 21.52 -2.77 -36.80
CA HIS A 569 20.21 -2.77 -37.46
C HIS A 569 19.34 -1.62 -36.95
N LEU A 570 19.39 -1.31 -35.66
CA LEU A 570 18.68 -0.16 -35.09
C LEU A 570 19.24 1.17 -35.63
N ILE A 571 20.57 1.32 -35.72
CA ILE A 571 21.20 2.51 -36.31
C ILE A 571 20.77 2.68 -37.77
N ILE A 572 20.78 1.59 -38.57
CA ILE A 572 20.36 1.63 -39.98
C ILE A 572 18.87 1.99 -40.08
N GLY A 573 18.02 1.37 -39.27
CA GLY A 573 16.58 1.64 -39.25
C GLY A 573 16.27 3.08 -38.86
N ALA A 574 16.91 3.60 -37.82
CA ALA A 574 16.77 5.00 -37.40
C ALA A 574 17.25 5.93 -38.51
N LEU A 575 18.45 5.73 -39.04
CA LEU A 575 19.02 6.56 -40.11
C LEU A 575 18.16 6.56 -41.38
N GLN A 576 17.48 5.45 -41.69
CA GLN A 576 16.53 5.38 -42.81
C GLN A 576 15.35 6.33 -42.64
N ARG A 577 14.88 6.55 -41.41
CA ARG A 577 13.75 7.43 -41.09
C ARG A 577 14.14 8.92 -41.02
N MET A 578 15.42 9.24 -41.00
CA MET A 578 15.92 10.60 -40.91
C MET A 578 15.82 11.33 -42.25
N ASN A 579 15.17 12.50 -42.25
CA ASN A 579 15.05 13.40 -43.39
C ASN A 579 15.75 14.76 -43.18
N VAL A 580 16.15 15.08 -41.95
CA VAL A 580 16.77 16.36 -41.57
C VAL A 580 18.22 16.52 -42.09
N PHE A 581 18.90 15.42 -42.41
CA PHE A 581 20.32 15.48 -42.78
C PHE A 581 20.55 15.98 -44.20
N GLY A 582 21.46 16.93 -44.34
CA GLY A 582 22.05 17.30 -45.62
C GLY A 582 22.84 16.15 -46.25
N VAL A 583 23.12 16.27 -47.55
CA VAL A 583 23.76 15.21 -48.36
C VAL A 583 25.09 14.76 -47.77
N GLU A 584 25.94 15.69 -47.30
CA GLU A 584 27.28 15.38 -46.77
C GLU A 584 27.23 14.61 -45.43
N ASN A 585 26.41 15.09 -44.49
CA ASN A 585 26.23 14.47 -43.19
C ASN A 585 25.60 13.08 -43.34
N ARG A 586 24.56 12.98 -44.17
CA ARG A 586 23.90 11.70 -44.47
C ARG A 586 24.85 10.71 -45.13
N ASP A 587 25.65 11.14 -46.10
CA ASP A 587 26.63 10.28 -46.77
C ASP A 587 27.68 9.78 -45.78
N THR A 588 28.18 10.65 -44.90
CA THR A 588 29.15 10.28 -43.85
C THR A 588 28.60 9.21 -42.91
N LEU A 589 27.39 9.41 -42.35
CA LEU A 589 26.76 8.44 -41.45
C LEU A 589 26.44 7.11 -42.15
N SER A 590 25.99 7.17 -43.41
CA SER A 590 25.69 5.97 -44.21
C SER A 590 26.94 5.15 -44.53
N HIS A 591 28.04 5.83 -44.83
CA HIS A 591 29.34 5.20 -45.05
C HIS A 591 29.86 4.54 -43.78
N LYS A 592 29.76 5.21 -42.62
CA LYS A 592 30.11 4.63 -41.32
C LYS A 592 29.26 3.39 -41.02
N ALA A 593 27.93 3.47 -41.12
CA ALA A 593 27.03 2.34 -40.91
C ALA A 593 27.33 1.15 -41.83
N THR A 594 27.59 1.41 -43.11
CA THR A 594 27.98 0.38 -44.09
C THR A 594 29.35 -0.23 -43.75
N GLY A 595 30.28 0.60 -43.27
CA GLY A 595 31.61 0.18 -42.81
C GLY A 595 31.52 -0.78 -41.62
N TYR A 596 30.78 -0.42 -40.58
CA TYR A 596 30.57 -1.27 -39.41
C TYR A 596 29.79 -2.56 -39.72
N SER A 597 28.75 -2.48 -40.56
CA SER A 597 28.02 -3.65 -41.05
C SER A 597 28.93 -4.66 -41.73
N ALA A 598 29.95 -4.19 -42.43
CA ALA A 598 30.95 -5.02 -43.08
C ALA A 598 32.12 -5.44 -42.17
N LYS A 599 32.15 -5.03 -40.90
CA LYS A 599 33.15 -5.48 -39.91
C LYS A 599 32.59 -6.52 -38.92
N LEU A 600 31.30 -6.86 -39.00
CA LEU A 600 30.68 -7.91 -38.17
C LEU A 600 31.41 -9.25 -38.32
N LEU A 601 31.54 -9.97 -37.20
CA LEU A 601 32.32 -11.21 -37.11
C LEU A 601 31.72 -12.36 -37.94
N LYS A 602 30.42 -12.60 -37.79
CA LYS A 602 29.72 -13.69 -38.51
C LYS A 602 29.35 -13.27 -39.92
N LYS A 603 29.73 -14.08 -40.91
CA LYS A 603 29.45 -13.82 -42.33
C LYS A 603 27.96 -13.74 -42.64
N THR A 604 27.14 -14.56 -41.97
CA THR A 604 25.68 -14.52 -42.10
C THR A 604 25.12 -13.17 -41.70
N ASP A 605 25.55 -12.65 -40.56
CA ASP A 605 25.05 -11.40 -39.99
C ASP A 605 25.63 -10.19 -40.74
N GLN A 606 26.89 -10.28 -41.16
CA GLN A 606 27.55 -9.33 -42.05
C GLN A 606 26.78 -9.18 -43.37
N CYS A 607 26.37 -10.29 -43.98
CA CYS A 607 25.58 -10.30 -45.21
C CYS A 607 24.24 -9.58 -45.01
N ARG A 608 23.55 -9.90 -43.91
CA ARG A 608 22.25 -9.31 -43.56
C ARG A 608 22.30 -7.82 -43.29
N ALA A 609 23.28 -7.38 -42.51
CA ALA A 609 23.49 -5.96 -42.25
C ALA A 609 23.85 -5.19 -43.53
N VAL A 610 24.74 -5.74 -44.37
CA VAL A 610 25.21 -5.07 -45.60
C VAL A 610 24.11 -4.93 -46.66
N TYR A 611 23.28 -5.96 -46.90
CA TYR A 611 22.14 -5.76 -47.80
C TYR A 611 21.11 -4.80 -47.18
N THR A 612 20.98 -4.74 -45.85
CA THR A 612 20.04 -3.81 -45.21
C THR A 612 20.48 -2.36 -45.41
N CYS A 613 21.80 -2.09 -45.42
CA CYS A 613 22.33 -0.77 -45.80
C CYS A 613 21.94 -0.32 -47.21
N SER A 614 21.55 -1.22 -48.13
CA SER A 614 21.06 -0.79 -49.46
C SER A 614 19.81 0.09 -49.39
N HIS A 615 18.98 -0.10 -48.34
CA HIS A 615 17.79 0.73 -48.09
C HIS A 615 18.14 2.16 -47.64
N LEU A 616 19.37 2.41 -47.16
CA LEU A 616 19.81 3.77 -46.83
C LEU A 616 20.03 4.63 -48.09
N PHE A 617 20.30 3.99 -49.23
CA PHE A 617 20.63 4.66 -50.48
C PHE A 617 19.44 4.71 -51.46
N TRP A 618 18.29 4.14 -51.09
CA TRP A 618 17.09 4.13 -51.92
C TRP A 618 15.82 4.17 -51.06
N VAL A 619 15.23 5.36 -50.94
CA VAL A 619 14.01 5.65 -50.15
C VAL A 619 12.87 6.07 -51.08
N ASP A 620 11.68 5.51 -50.87
CA ASP A 620 10.51 5.62 -51.77
C ASP A 620 9.65 6.89 -51.55
N GLU A 621 10.20 7.92 -50.92
CA GLU A 621 9.51 9.19 -50.67
C GLU A 621 9.74 10.21 -51.80
N LYS A 622 8.86 11.22 -51.91
CA LYS A 622 8.87 12.18 -53.05
C LYS A 622 10.19 12.95 -53.19
N ASP A 623 10.87 13.21 -52.08
CA ASP A 623 12.22 13.80 -51.98
C ASP A 623 13.26 12.79 -51.46
N GLY A 624 12.96 11.50 -51.56
CA GLY A 624 13.80 10.42 -51.07
C GLY A 624 15.09 10.25 -51.90
N ILE A 625 16.13 9.74 -51.23
CA ILE A 625 17.44 9.50 -51.84
C ILE A 625 17.32 8.43 -52.93
N LYS A 626 17.79 8.74 -54.15
CA LYS A 626 17.77 7.84 -55.31
C LYS A 626 19.19 7.42 -55.75
N GLY A 627 19.99 6.92 -54.81
CA GLY A 627 21.35 6.45 -55.02
C GLY A 627 21.42 5.01 -55.55
N GLY A 628 20.79 4.73 -56.69
CA GLY A 628 20.58 3.37 -57.20
C GLY A 628 21.87 2.55 -57.40
N GLU A 629 22.97 3.20 -57.79
CA GLU A 629 24.28 2.56 -57.94
C GLU A 629 24.89 2.10 -56.62
N ARG A 630 24.74 2.92 -55.56
CA ARG A 630 25.25 2.59 -54.22
C ARG A 630 24.43 1.48 -53.58
N ALA A 631 23.11 1.50 -53.77
CA ALA A 631 22.23 0.39 -53.36
C ALA A 631 22.65 -0.93 -54.03
N LEU A 632 22.93 -0.90 -55.34
CA LEU A 632 23.45 -2.06 -56.07
C LEU A 632 24.84 -2.50 -55.57
N LEU A 633 25.71 -1.55 -55.20
CA LEU A 633 27.03 -1.86 -54.64
C LEU A 633 26.91 -2.61 -53.31
N CYS A 634 26.01 -2.20 -52.43
CA CYS A 634 25.70 -2.91 -51.18
C CYS A 634 25.20 -4.33 -51.46
N LEU A 635 24.28 -4.50 -52.41
CA LEU A 635 23.76 -5.81 -52.79
C LEU A 635 24.84 -6.73 -53.41
N LYS A 636 25.67 -6.20 -54.31
CA LYS A 636 26.83 -6.94 -54.86
C LYS A 636 27.83 -7.33 -53.76
N ARG A 637 28.05 -6.46 -52.78
CA ARG A 637 28.91 -6.75 -51.63
C ARG A 637 28.30 -7.84 -50.74
N ALA A 638 27.00 -7.77 -50.45
CA ALA A 638 26.29 -8.82 -49.72
C ALA A 638 26.38 -10.18 -50.44
N LEU A 639 26.20 -10.20 -51.76
CA LEU A 639 26.36 -11.41 -52.58
C LEU A 639 27.77 -12.02 -52.48
N ARG A 640 28.82 -11.18 -52.51
CA ARG A 640 30.21 -11.66 -52.29
C ARG A 640 30.40 -12.26 -50.90
N ILE A 641 29.78 -11.67 -49.88
CA ILE A 641 29.85 -12.17 -48.50
C ILE A 641 29.08 -13.49 -48.37
N ALA A 642 27.90 -13.62 -48.99
CA ALA A 642 27.13 -14.86 -49.04
C ALA A 642 27.92 -15.98 -49.72
N ASN A 643 28.56 -15.71 -50.87
CA ASN A 643 29.45 -16.67 -51.55
C ASN A 643 30.63 -17.10 -50.65
N ALA A 644 31.24 -16.15 -49.93
CA ALA A 644 32.31 -16.50 -48.99
C ALA A 644 31.80 -17.36 -47.82
N ALA A 645 30.59 -17.10 -47.31
CA ALA A 645 29.96 -17.92 -46.28
C ALA A 645 29.68 -19.34 -46.77
N GLN A 646 29.21 -19.47 -48.01
CA GLN A 646 28.97 -20.73 -48.71
C GLN A 646 30.25 -21.56 -48.83
N GLN A 647 31.34 -20.95 -49.29
CA GLN A 647 32.64 -21.62 -49.44
C GLN A 647 33.20 -22.10 -48.10
N ILE A 648 33.06 -21.31 -47.03
CA ILE A 648 33.50 -21.68 -45.68
C ILE A 648 32.67 -22.85 -45.15
N ALA A 649 31.35 -22.84 -45.33
CA ALA A 649 30.48 -23.94 -44.90
C ALA A 649 30.81 -25.25 -45.65
N ASN A 650 31.00 -25.17 -46.96
CA ASN A 650 31.41 -26.30 -47.79
C ASN A 650 32.76 -26.88 -47.32
N ALA A 651 33.71 -26.03 -46.91
CA ALA A 651 35.04 -26.43 -46.46
C ALA A 651 35.07 -27.03 -45.04
N ILE A 652 34.22 -26.57 -44.13
CA ILE A 652 34.23 -27.00 -42.71
C ILE A 652 33.30 -28.20 -42.47
N ASN A 653 32.08 -28.18 -43.03
CA ASN A 653 31.03 -29.13 -42.69
C ASN A 653 30.69 -30.10 -43.84
N GLY A 654 31.24 -29.90 -45.05
CA GLY A 654 30.85 -30.67 -46.23
C GLY A 654 29.38 -30.50 -46.64
N THR A 655 28.68 -29.54 -46.02
CA THR A 655 27.29 -29.17 -46.28
C THR A 655 27.25 -27.91 -47.13
N SER A 656 26.22 -27.76 -47.98
CA SER A 656 25.92 -26.46 -48.58
C SER A 656 25.76 -25.43 -47.46
N GLY A 657 26.35 -24.25 -47.64
CA GLY A 657 26.13 -23.14 -46.74
C GLY A 657 24.68 -22.63 -46.78
N PRO A 658 24.38 -21.52 -46.09
CA PRO A 658 23.01 -21.03 -45.96
C PRO A 658 22.50 -20.45 -47.29
N VAL A 659 21.92 -21.30 -48.14
CA VAL A 659 21.19 -20.94 -49.38
C VAL A 659 20.13 -19.87 -49.10
N THR A 660 19.57 -19.87 -47.89
CA THR A 660 18.64 -18.87 -47.37
C THR A 660 19.12 -17.42 -47.56
N LEU A 661 20.42 -17.13 -47.42
CA LEU A 661 20.96 -15.78 -47.63
C LEU A 661 20.83 -15.31 -49.08
N PHE A 662 21.02 -16.21 -50.04
CA PHE A 662 20.86 -15.87 -51.46
C PHE A 662 19.40 -15.59 -51.79
N VAL A 663 18.46 -16.36 -51.22
CA VAL A 663 17.02 -16.12 -51.37
C VAL A 663 16.61 -14.79 -50.72
N GLU A 664 17.15 -14.46 -49.54
CA GLU A 664 16.98 -13.14 -48.89
C GLU A 664 17.47 -12.00 -49.78
N ILE A 665 18.69 -12.12 -50.35
CA ILE A 665 19.25 -11.13 -51.28
C ILE A 665 18.36 -11.01 -52.53
N LEU A 666 17.93 -12.12 -53.12
CA LEU A 666 17.04 -12.14 -54.28
C LEU A 666 15.76 -11.33 -53.99
N ASN A 667 15.13 -11.55 -52.83
CA ASN A 667 13.96 -10.78 -52.42
C ASN A 667 14.24 -9.27 -52.30
N LYS A 668 15.45 -8.86 -51.89
CA LYS A 668 15.87 -7.45 -51.90
C LYS A 668 16.05 -6.90 -53.31
N TYR A 669 16.64 -7.68 -54.23
CA TYR A 669 16.70 -7.30 -55.65
C TYR A 669 15.30 -7.11 -56.25
N LEU A 670 14.38 -8.03 -55.95
CA LEU A 670 12.98 -7.90 -56.37
C LEU A 670 12.36 -6.62 -55.83
N TYR A 671 12.49 -6.34 -54.52
CA TYR A 671 11.98 -5.13 -53.89
C TYR A 671 12.42 -3.86 -54.63
N PHE A 672 13.71 -3.69 -54.89
CA PHE A 672 14.20 -2.49 -55.57
C PHE A 672 13.84 -2.43 -57.06
N LEU A 673 13.65 -3.57 -57.73
CA LEU A 673 13.08 -3.62 -59.08
C LEU A 673 11.65 -3.06 -59.07
N GLU A 674 10.84 -3.44 -58.06
CA GLU A 674 9.47 -2.93 -57.89
C GLU A 674 9.46 -1.43 -57.66
N LYS A 675 10.36 -0.94 -56.80
CA LYS A 675 10.54 0.48 -56.49
C LYS A 675 11.22 1.27 -57.63
N GLY A 676 11.46 0.64 -58.77
CA GLY A 676 11.88 1.31 -60.00
C GLY A 676 13.36 1.73 -60.03
N ASN A 677 14.24 1.05 -59.29
CA ASN A 677 15.67 1.30 -59.38
C ASN A 677 16.21 0.84 -60.77
N PRO A 678 16.68 1.75 -61.64
CA PRO A 678 17.09 1.41 -63.01
C PRO A 678 18.35 0.55 -63.08
N GLN A 679 19.16 0.54 -62.02
CA GLN A 679 20.42 -0.22 -61.96
C GLN A 679 20.20 -1.71 -61.70
N ILE A 680 19.00 -2.10 -61.26
CA ILE A 680 18.65 -3.50 -61.02
C ILE A 680 17.91 -4.03 -62.24
N THR A 681 18.61 -4.87 -62.99
CA THR A 681 18.09 -5.46 -64.23
C THR A 681 17.46 -6.82 -63.98
N SER A 682 16.48 -7.18 -64.80
CA SER A 682 15.88 -8.52 -64.84
C SER A 682 16.93 -9.61 -65.11
N ALA A 683 18.01 -9.29 -65.85
CA ALA A 683 19.14 -10.19 -66.07
C ALA A 683 19.94 -10.49 -64.79
N ALA A 684 20.14 -9.50 -63.90
CA ALA A 684 20.81 -9.73 -62.61
C ALA A 684 19.96 -10.63 -61.69
N ILE A 685 18.64 -10.45 -61.71
CA ILE A 685 17.70 -11.30 -60.97
C ILE A 685 17.70 -12.72 -61.55
N GLN A 686 17.71 -12.86 -62.88
CA GLN A 686 17.83 -14.17 -63.54
C GLN A 686 19.08 -14.92 -63.12
N GLY A 687 20.24 -14.27 -63.16
CA GLY A 687 21.50 -14.90 -62.74
C GLY A 687 21.50 -15.31 -61.26
N LEU A 688 20.80 -14.59 -60.39
CA LEU A 688 20.64 -14.99 -58.99
C LEU A 688 19.70 -16.20 -58.81
N VAL A 689 18.61 -16.27 -59.58
CA VAL A 689 17.69 -17.43 -59.57
C VAL A 689 18.40 -18.69 -60.05
N GLU A 690 19.19 -18.58 -61.13
CA GLU A 690 20.01 -19.69 -61.64
C GLU A 690 21.04 -20.14 -60.61
N LEU A 691 21.77 -19.19 -59.99
CA LEU A 691 22.74 -19.49 -58.95
C LEU A 691 22.11 -20.20 -57.74
N ILE A 692 20.95 -19.75 -57.26
CA ILE A 692 20.24 -20.41 -56.14
C ILE A 692 19.82 -21.82 -56.54
N THR A 693 19.29 -21.98 -57.75
CA THR A 693 18.82 -23.28 -58.25
C THR A 693 19.97 -24.29 -58.36
N ASP A 694 21.14 -23.85 -58.81
CA ASP A 694 22.32 -24.71 -58.93
C ASP A 694 22.90 -25.08 -57.57
N GLU A 695 22.96 -24.14 -56.62
CA GLU A 695 23.41 -24.41 -55.25
C GLU A 695 22.46 -25.38 -54.52
N MET A 696 21.14 -25.23 -54.67
CA MET A 696 20.14 -26.14 -54.10
C MET A 696 20.26 -27.57 -54.66
N LYS A 697 20.62 -27.73 -55.94
CA LYS A 697 20.86 -29.05 -56.54
C LYS A 697 22.17 -29.69 -56.08
N SER A 698 23.15 -28.87 -55.67
CA SER A 698 24.46 -29.32 -55.22
C SER A 698 24.47 -29.73 -53.73
N ASP A 699 23.44 -29.37 -52.97
CA ASP A 699 23.34 -29.66 -51.55
C ASP A 699 23.03 -31.13 -51.27
N SER A 700 23.84 -31.75 -50.41
CA SER A 700 23.71 -33.17 -50.04
C SER A 700 22.68 -33.42 -48.93
N ALA A 701 22.24 -32.36 -48.23
CA ALA A 701 21.23 -32.42 -47.17
C ALA A 701 20.24 -31.23 -47.29
N PRO A 702 19.13 -31.39 -48.04
CA PRO A 702 18.21 -30.28 -48.30
C PRO A 702 17.53 -29.78 -47.02
N ASP A 703 17.62 -28.47 -46.77
CA ASP A 703 16.85 -27.79 -45.72
C ASP A 703 15.43 -27.47 -46.23
N PRO A 704 14.38 -28.16 -45.73
CA PRO A 704 13.01 -27.99 -46.21
C PRO A 704 12.48 -26.57 -46.06
N ALA A 705 13.00 -25.79 -45.11
CA ALA A 705 12.60 -24.41 -44.89
C ALA A 705 13.12 -23.49 -46.01
N SER A 706 14.37 -23.70 -46.44
CA SER A 706 14.97 -22.92 -47.53
C SER A 706 14.31 -23.21 -48.89
N ASP A 707 13.95 -24.47 -49.14
CA ASP A 707 13.21 -24.90 -50.33
C ASP A 707 11.82 -24.27 -50.40
N ALA A 708 11.07 -24.31 -49.30
CA ALA A 708 9.75 -23.70 -49.21
C ALA A 708 9.82 -22.17 -49.38
N PHE A 709 10.85 -21.53 -48.83
CA PHE A 709 11.05 -20.08 -48.97
C PHE A 709 11.35 -19.69 -50.42
N PHE A 710 12.27 -20.40 -51.08
CA PHE A 710 12.58 -20.16 -52.48
C PHE A 710 11.37 -20.42 -53.38
N ALA A 711 10.66 -21.54 -53.19
CA ALA A 711 9.45 -21.85 -53.95
C ALA A 711 8.37 -20.76 -53.80
N SER A 712 8.25 -20.17 -52.61
CA SER A 712 7.34 -19.05 -52.35
C SER A 712 7.76 -17.78 -53.09
N THR A 713 9.06 -17.44 -53.08
CA THR A 713 9.61 -16.32 -53.87
C THR A 713 9.41 -16.52 -55.37
N ILE A 714 9.57 -17.74 -55.88
CA ILE A 714 9.32 -18.05 -57.30
C ILE A 714 7.84 -17.90 -57.66
N ARG A 715 6.92 -18.38 -56.81
CA ARG A 715 5.47 -18.16 -56.98
C ARG A 715 5.13 -16.66 -56.98
N TYR A 716 5.77 -15.87 -56.13
CA TYR A 716 5.60 -14.41 -56.13
C TYR A 716 6.02 -13.78 -57.45
N ILE A 717 7.18 -14.16 -58.00
CA ILE A 717 7.65 -13.67 -59.31
C ILE A 717 6.66 -14.06 -60.42
N GLN A 718 6.14 -15.29 -60.41
CA GLN A 718 5.13 -15.76 -61.37
C GLN A 718 3.82 -14.96 -61.26
N PHE A 719 3.36 -14.69 -60.03
CA PHE A 719 2.19 -13.88 -59.78
C PHE A 719 2.36 -12.45 -60.33
N GLN A 720 3.50 -11.80 -60.08
CA GLN A 720 3.78 -10.46 -60.61
C GLN A 720 3.84 -10.42 -62.15
N LYS A 721 4.31 -11.48 -62.81
CA LYS A 721 4.23 -11.60 -64.28
C LYS A 721 2.79 -11.69 -64.78
N GLN A 722 1.96 -12.49 -64.12
CA GLN A 722 0.56 -12.72 -64.53
C GLN A 722 -0.34 -11.49 -64.30
N LYS A 723 0.02 -10.62 -63.34
CA LYS A 723 -0.73 -9.41 -62.99
C LYS A 723 -0.84 -8.38 -64.13
N GLY A 724 0.07 -8.42 -65.12
CA GLY A 724 0.08 -7.50 -66.27
C GLY A 724 0.45 -6.05 -65.93
N GLY A 725 0.55 -5.19 -66.94
CA GLY A 725 0.96 -3.77 -66.82
C GLY A 725 2.48 -3.54 -66.74
N VAL A 726 2.89 -2.31 -66.39
CA VAL A 726 4.32 -1.87 -66.31
C VAL A 726 5.16 -2.79 -65.39
N MET A 727 4.52 -3.36 -64.37
CA MET A 727 5.16 -4.30 -63.45
C MET A 727 5.34 -5.69 -64.07
N GLY A 728 4.32 -6.20 -64.78
CA GLY A 728 4.42 -7.46 -65.51
C GLY A 728 5.49 -7.42 -66.61
N GLU A 729 5.65 -6.27 -67.29
CA GLU A 729 6.70 -6.06 -68.30
C GLU A 729 8.11 -6.09 -67.72
N LYS A 730 8.32 -5.53 -66.52
CA LYS A 730 9.62 -5.56 -65.81
C LYS A 730 10.02 -6.98 -65.38
N PHE A 731 9.04 -7.81 -65.02
CA PHE A 731 9.27 -9.18 -64.55
C PHE A 731 9.26 -10.22 -65.68
N GLY A 732 8.65 -9.89 -66.83
CA GLY A 732 8.53 -10.76 -68.01
C GLY A 732 9.85 -11.39 -68.52
N PRO A 733 11.00 -10.68 -68.52
CA PRO A 733 12.26 -11.22 -69.03
C PRO A 733 12.92 -12.29 -68.13
N ILE A 734 12.49 -12.42 -66.87
CA ILE A 734 13.01 -13.44 -65.95
C ILE A 734 12.48 -14.80 -66.42
N LYS A 735 13.34 -15.79 -66.67
CA LYS A 735 12.97 -17.16 -67.06
C LYS A 735 12.98 -18.05 -65.81
N MET A 736 12.00 -18.94 -65.68
CA MET A 736 11.90 -19.88 -64.56
C MET A 736 12.41 -21.25 -64.95
#